data_AF-A0A845ZNV6-F1
#
_entry.id   AF-A0A845ZNV6-F1
#
_cell.length_a   1.000
_cell.length_b   1.000
_cell.length_c   1.000
_cell.angle_alpha   90.00
_cell.angle_beta   90.00
_cell.angle_gamma   90.00
#
_symmetry.space_group_name_H-M   'P 1'
#
loop_
_entity.id
_entity.type
_entity.pdbx_description
1 polymer ?
#
loop_
_entity_poly.entity_id
_entity_poly.type
_entity_poly.pdbx_seq_one_letter_code
_entity_poly.pdbx_strand_id
1 'polypeptide(L)'
;MTKLLRWVTGLLGVWIAWNLLSHLVAAILWFTEVDYLSAFLLRLQTQLSLWVIVLIISLGFLLTNLRLANHFKHPENLADLEITWLKGFKTLDSSSLTLNQTRLNSPSPIVRSGVRPRGKFSKKRPAFRLRSLLPFALALSLLVGVVLLYYGKMAFSVWHFHRETLSATFLSEATPPLPSPLGWVSLGKLFLSESRSNLVWQLGMISAVMVGLMVNAQLWLRAIALALSFAWAMVISEQWGRILEYLYPTHFNTTEPLFGQDIGFYVFGVPVWQLLNFWLGGLFLFGLVAVWLIYLTSGNSLSDGKFPGFSQNQLRHLYGLGSAVSAITAFHYWLSRYNLLYSTRGVAYGAGYTNVSVKLPFNTGLSILAFAIALLLLLRAIFWIRRLPTKIPVALWILGLYLGIWGIAGIILPAAVQRFKVEPNELALERPYIARTIALTRAAFDLDSIEAETFNPQGKLTSTDLEKNHLTIDNIPLWDTRPLLQSNRQLQQLRLYYQFTDANFDRYTIKVKPDQFKAGLNNVGRLNVSKLNVGRLNLDWLNLARLNVARLNVASLNLDWLNLARLNVARLNVASLNLDWLNLKSSNNTIKPANLGQKAALREQANNLGQKATLREQPNNLKANNLKANNLKLNTKTQKQQVLVAARELDYDAVPKQAQTWVNKHLVYTHGYGFTLSAVNQVGEGGLPYYFIKDIGSGGGEALKGSLYTSSPEIRDSIPIGQPRIYYGELTNNYIMTSTKTQELDYPSGEENVYNTYDGTGGVVN
;
A
#
# COMPACT_ATOMS: atom_id res chain seq x y z
N MET A 1 -44.08 19.87 19.01
CA MET A 1 -42.64 20.20 19.20
C MET A 1 -42.57 21.44 20.08
N THR A 2 -42.09 21.32 21.32
CA THR A 2 -42.16 22.38 22.35
C THR A 2 -41.23 23.56 22.00
N LYS A 3 -41.56 24.79 22.45
CA LYS A 3 -40.70 25.98 22.23
C LYS A 3 -39.26 25.76 22.70
N LEU A 4 -39.08 25.04 23.80
CA LEU A 4 -37.77 24.64 24.34
C LEU A 4 -36.96 23.80 23.34
N LEU A 5 -37.57 22.81 22.69
CA LEU A 5 -36.88 21.94 21.73
C LEU A 5 -36.40 22.73 20.50
N ARG A 6 -37.11 23.78 20.08
CA ARG A 6 -36.66 24.68 18.99
C ARG A 6 -35.44 25.53 19.40
N TRP A 7 -35.41 26.03 20.63
CA TRP A 7 -34.26 26.76 21.15
C TRP A 7 -33.03 25.87 21.31
N VAL A 8 -33.20 24.67 21.87
CA VAL A 8 -32.11 23.70 22.04
C VAL A 8 -31.53 23.27 20.69
N THR A 9 -32.40 22.98 19.70
CA THR A 9 -31.95 22.63 18.34
C THR A 9 -31.26 23.79 17.63
N GLY A 10 -31.76 25.03 17.82
CA GLY A 10 -31.11 26.23 17.29
C GLY A 10 -29.71 26.45 17.88
N LEU A 11 -29.57 26.36 19.21
CA LEU A 11 -28.28 26.50 19.89
C LEU A 11 -27.30 25.40 19.49
N LEU A 12 -27.75 24.15 19.37
CA LEU A 12 -26.92 23.04 18.88
C LEU A 12 -26.44 23.28 17.44
N GLY A 13 -27.31 23.80 16.57
CA GLY A 13 -26.95 24.15 15.20
C GLY A 13 -25.89 25.24 15.14
N VAL A 14 -26.03 26.31 15.94
CA VAL A 14 -25.03 27.39 16.05
C VAL A 14 -23.70 26.84 16.57
N TRP A 15 -23.74 25.99 17.60
CA TRP A 15 -22.53 25.39 18.17
C TRP A 15 -21.78 24.51 17.15
N ILE A 16 -22.49 23.66 16.41
CA ILE A 16 -21.90 22.83 15.35
C ILE A 16 -21.30 23.70 14.24
N ALA A 17 -22.03 24.73 13.80
CA ALA A 17 -21.57 25.64 12.76
C ALA A 17 -20.31 26.41 13.19
N TRP A 18 -20.29 26.92 14.42
CA TRP A 18 -19.11 27.57 15.01
C TRP A 18 -17.92 26.64 15.08
N ASN A 19 -18.12 25.41 15.55
CA ASN A 19 -17.07 24.39 15.66
C ASN A 19 -16.47 24.08 14.28
N LEU A 20 -17.30 23.78 13.28
CA LEU A 20 -16.85 23.53 11.90
C LEU A 20 -16.12 24.73 11.30
N LEU A 21 -16.64 25.94 11.49
CA LEU A 21 -16.02 27.16 10.98
C LEU A 21 -14.64 27.39 11.63
N SER A 22 -14.55 27.21 12.94
CA SER A 22 -13.29 27.38 13.66
C SER A 22 -12.21 26.41 13.20
N HIS A 23 -12.55 25.13 12.97
CA HIS A 23 -11.63 24.15 12.42
C HIS A 23 -11.22 24.46 10.98
N LEU A 24 -12.17 24.90 10.15
CA LEU A 24 -11.90 25.26 8.76
C LEU A 24 -10.94 26.46 8.68
N VAL A 25 -11.19 27.52 9.47
CA VAL A 25 -10.31 28.70 9.53
C VAL A 25 -8.93 28.31 10.03
N ALA A 26 -8.84 27.53 11.10
CA ALA A 26 -7.55 27.04 11.61
C ALA A 26 -6.78 26.22 10.55
N ALA A 27 -7.46 25.34 9.82
CA ALA A 27 -6.86 24.57 8.74
C ALA A 27 -6.37 25.47 7.59
N ILE A 28 -7.17 26.44 7.15
CA ILE A 28 -6.77 27.38 6.09
C ILE A 28 -5.50 28.13 6.49
N LEU A 29 -5.44 28.67 7.72
CA LEU A 29 -4.26 29.37 8.21
C LEU A 29 -3.03 28.45 8.24
N TRP A 30 -3.19 27.23 8.77
CA TRP A 30 -2.12 26.24 8.82
C TRP A 30 -1.58 25.88 7.42
N PHE A 31 -2.45 25.57 6.45
CA PHE A 31 -2.04 25.20 5.10
C PHE A 31 -1.48 26.37 4.30
N THR A 32 -1.85 27.60 4.64
CA THR A 32 -1.22 28.81 4.06
C THR A 32 0.22 28.95 4.53
N GLU A 33 0.47 28.67 5.81
CA GLU A 33 1.81 28.77 6.41
C GLU A 33 2.80 27.78 5.78
N VAL A 34 2.36 26.55 5.53
CA VAL A 34 3.21 25.50 4.91
C VAL A 34 3.20 25.52 3.37
N ASP A 35 2.52 26.48 2.74
CA ASP A 35 2.38 26.62 1.28
C ASP A 35 1.64 25.47 0.57
N TYR A 36 0.76 24.78 1.29
CA TYR A 36 -0.05 23.65 0.80
C TYR A 36 -1.54 24.00 0.70
N LEU A 37 -1.91 25.28 0.73
CA LEU A 37 -3.31 25.73 0.68
C LEU A 37 -4.04 25.23 -0.57
N SER A 38 -3.38 25.23 -1.73
CA SER A 38 -3.96 24.75 -2.99
C SER A 38 -4.34 23.26 -2.91
N ALA A 39 -3.47 22.43 -2.34
CA ALA A 39 -3.72 21.00 -2.12
C ALA A 39 -4.86 20.78 -1.11
N PHE A 40 -4.89 21.56 -0.02
CA PHE A 40 -5.99 21.52 0.95
C PHE A 40 -7.34 21.88 0.30
N LEU A 41 -7.38 22.96 -0.47
CA LEU A 41 -8.60 23.41 -1.15
C LEU A 41 -9.06 22.39 -2.19
N LEU A 42 -8.15 21.79 -2.96
CA LEU A 42 -8.47 20.73 -3.91
C LEU A 42 -9.09 19.52 -3.20
N ARG A 43 -8.48 19.08 -2.09
CA ARG A 43 -9.04 18.02 -1.22
C ARG A 43 -10.45 18.41 -0.77
N LEU A 44 -10.59 19.56 -0.10
CA LEU A 44 -11.86 19.99 0.50
C LEU A 44 -12.97 20.11 -0.55
N GLN A 45 -12.67 20.73 -1.69
CA GLN A 45 -13.59 20.86 -2.80
C GLN A 45 -14.01 19.50 -3.35
N THR A 46 -13.07 18.57 -3.50
CA THR A 46 -13.35 17.22 -3.99
C THR A 46 -14.20 16.44 -2.99
N GLN A 47 -13.85 16.46 -1.70
CA GLN A 47 -14.63 15.81 -0.63
C GLN A 47 -16.06 16.35 -0.57
N LEU A 48 -16.22 17.68 -0.56
CA LEU A 48 -17.53 18.34 -0.51
C LEU A 48 -18.36 18.01 -1.75
N SER A 49 -17.75 18.08 -2.94
CA SER A 49 -18.43 17.79 -4.21
C SER A 49 -18.92 16.34 -4.25
N LEU A 50 -18.07 15.39 -3.87
CA LEU A 50 -18.43 13.97 -3.78
C LEU A 50 -19.55 13.73 -2.78
N TRP A 51 -19.44 14.33 -1.60
CA TRP A 51 -20.46 14.21 -0.56
C TRP A 51 -21.82 14.71 -1.06
N VAL A 52 -21.87 15.91 -1.66
CA VAL A 52 -23.09 16.51 -2.20
C VAL A 52 -23.68 15.66 -3.33
N ILE A 53 -22.86 15.25 -4.30
CA ILE A 53 -23.29 14.45 -5.46
C ILE A 53 -23.89 13.12 -4.98
N VAL A 54 -23.18 12.38 -4.14
CA VAL A 54 -23.62 11.08 -3.64
C VAL A 54 -24.89 11.23 -2.80
N LEU A 55 -24.97 12.26 -1.95
CA LEU A 55 -26.14 12.52 -1.13
C LEU A 55 -27.38 12.83 -1.99
N ILE A 56 -27.26 13.75 -2.95
CA ILE A 56 -28.36 14.18 -3.82
C ILE A 56 -28.85 13.00 -4.67
N ILE A 57 -27.95 12.23 -5.28
CA ILE A 57 -28.31 11.08 -6.10
C ILE A 57 -29.00 10.00 -5.25
N SER A 58 -28.43 9.69 -4.07
CA SER A 58 -29.00 8.65 -3.18
C SER A 58 -30.38 9.04 -2.66
N LEU A 59 -30.53 10.28 -2.17
CA LEU A 59 -31.80 10.80 -1.68
C LEU A 59 -32.83 10.91 -2.80
N GLY A 60 -32.44 11.46 -3.95
CA GLY A 60 -33.30 11.60 -5.11
C GLY A 60 -33.84 10.25 -5.55
N PHE A 61 -32.96 9.24 -5.67
CA PHE A 61 -33.36 7.88 -5.99
C PHE A 61 -34.29 7.27 -4.95
N LEU A 62 -33.89 7.23 -3.67
CA LEU A 62 -34.67 6.56 -2.64
C LEU A 62 -36.00 7.24 -2.35
N LEU A 63 -36.02 8.57 -2.19
CA LEU A 63 -37.26 9.29 -1.90
C LEU A 63 -38.25 9.21 -3.06
N THR A 64 -37.78 9.24 -4.31
CA THR A 64 -38.66 9.09 -5.49
C THR A 64 -39.28 7.70 -5.52
N ASN A 65 -38.49 6.64 -5.34
CA ASN A 65 -39.00 5.27 -5.31
C ASN A 65 -39.94 5.02 -4.11
N LEU A 66 -39.63 5.55 -2.93
CA LEU A 66 -40.52 5.45 -1.76
C LEU A 66 -41.83 6.24 -1.94
N ARG A 67 -41.79 7.41 -2.60
CA ARG A 67 -42.99 8.18 -2.96
C ARG A 67 -43.84 7.42 -3.98
N LEU A 68 -43.22 6.86 -5.02
CA LEU A 68 -43.90 6.07 -6.03
C LEU A 68 -44.52 4.79 -5.45
N ALA A 69 -43.82 4.12 -4.53
CA ALA A 69 -44.35 2.99 -3.78
C ALA A 69 -45.57 3.39 -2.94
N ASN A 70 -45.53 4.53 -2.26
CA ASN A 70 -46.67 5.04 -1.51
C ASN A 70 -47.86 5.42 -2.41
N HIS A 71 -47.61 5.85 -3.64
CA HIS A 71 -48.67 6.14 -4.61
C HIS A 71 -49.34 4.86 -5.14
N PHE A 72 -48.57 3.79 -5.37
CA PHE A 72 -49.09 2.52 -5.89
C PHE A 72 -49.53 1.51 -4.82
N LYS A 73 -49.45 1.83 -3.52
CA LYS A 73 -49.80 0.91 -2.43
C LYS A 73 -51.31 0.60 -2.39
N HIS A 74 -51.70 -0.54 -1.81
CA HIS A 74 -53.12 -0.86 -1.64
C HIS A 74 -53.81 0.08 -0.63
N PRO A 75 -55.09 0.43 -0.85
CA PRO A 75 -55.87 1.24 0.08
C PRO A 75 -56.10 0.50 1.41
N GLU A 76 -56.32 1.25 2.50
CA GLU A 76 -56.38 0.71 3.88
C GLU A 76 -57.50 -0.31 4.10
N ASN A 77 -58.62 -0.20 3.38
CA ASN A 77 -59.70 -1.17 3.43
C ASN A 77 -59.70 -2.03 2.15
N LEU A 78 -59.32 -3.30 2.28
CA LEU A 78 -59.32 -4.25 1.17
C LEU A 78 -60.74 -4.51 0.62
N ALA A 79 -61.80 -4.18 1.37
CA ALA A 79 -63.19 -4.25 0.89
C ALA A 79 -63.50 -3.18 -0.19
N ASP A 80 -62.82 -2.04 -0.17
CA ASP A 80 -63.00 -0.97 -1.17
C ASP A 80 -62.47 -1.38 -2.56
N LEU A 81 -61.55 -2.35 -2.62
CA LEU A 81 -61.09 -2.95 -3.88
C LEU A 81 -62.22 -3.74 -4.57
N GLU A 82 -63.15 -4.33 -3.81
CA GLU A 82 -64.32 -5.05 -4.32
C GLU A 82 -65.36 -4.05 -4.87
N ILE A 83 -65.55 -2.91 -4.21
CA ILE A 83 -66.49 -1.83 -4.59
C ILE A 83 -66.00 -1.04 -5.82
N THR A 84 -64.69 -0.75 -5.91
CA THR A 84 -64.11 0.01 -7.02
C THR A 84 -64.16 -0.78 -8.34
N TRP A 85 -64.01 -2.11 -8.26
CA TRP A 85 -64.15 -3.00 -9.41
C TRP A 85 -65.61 -3.11 -9.89
N LEU A 86 -66.57 -3.09 -8.95
CA LEU A 86 -68.01 -3.10 -9.25
C LEU A 86 -68.51 -1.77 -9.86
N LYS A 87 -67.95 -0.62 -9.46
CA LYS A 87 -68.27 0.69 -10.07
C LYS A 87 -67.77 0.82 -11.51
N GLY A 88 -66.63 0.21 -11.85
CA GLY A 88 -66.09 0.21 -13.22
C GLY A 88 -66.96 -0.55 -14.23
N PHE A 89 -67.85 -1.43 -13.78
CA PHE A 89 -68.83 -2.12 -14.64
C PHE A 89 -70.14 -1.34 -14.83
N LYS A 90 -70.44 -0.34 -13.99
CA LYS A 90 -71.67 0.46 -14.12
C LYS A 90 -71.58 1.60 -15.14
N THR A 91 -70.40 1.87 -15.70
CA THR A 91 -70.19 2.93 -16.70
C THR A 91 -70.07 2.42 -18.13
N LEU A 92 -70.32 1.12 -18.37
CA LEU A 92 -70.51 0.54 -19.68
C LEU A 92 -71.94 0.04 -19.74
N ASP A 93 -72.80 0.82 -20.40
CA ASP A 93 -74.19 0.55 -20.79
C ASP A 93 -75.26 1.36 -20.02
N SER A 94 -75.22 2.68 -20.19
CA SER A 94 -76.35 3.58 -19.88
C SER A 94 -76.66 4.51 -21.06
N SER A 95 -76.47 4.01 -22.29
CA SER A 95 -76.72 4.73 -23.54
C SER A 95 -77.51 3.91 -24.55
N SER A 96 -78.54 3.21 -24.08
CA SER A 96 -79.69 2.82 -24.91
C SER A 96 -80.73 2.17 -24.01
N LEU A 97 -81.80 2.90 -23.71
CA LEU A 97 -83.14 2.37 -23.40
C LEU A 97 -84.05 3.57 -23.09
N THR A 98 -84.39 4.31 -24.14
CA THR A 98 -85.65 5.03 -24.20
C THR A 98 -86.75 4.00 -24.41
N LEU A 99 -87.61 3.75 -23.42
CA LEU A 99 -88.92 3.19 -23.70
C LEU A 99 -89.98 3.74 -22.73
N ASN A 100 -91.06 4.18 -23.36
CA ASN A 100 -92.20 4.92 -22.82
C ASN A 100 -92.82 4.34 -21.55
N GLN A 101 -93.16 5.26 -20.63
CA GLN A 101 -94.16 5.04 -19.60
C GLN A 101 -95.56 5.15 -20.20
N THR A 102 -96.27 4.03 -20.36
CA THR A 102 -97.74 4.01 -20.32
C THR A 102 -98.29 2.62 -19.95
N ARG A 103 -98.97 2.59 -18.80
CA ARG A 103 -100.20 1.84 -18.44
C ARG A 103 -100.21 0.31 -18.19
N LEU A 104 -100.90 0.01 -17.06
CA LEU A 104 -101.91 -1.03 -16.77
C LEU A 104 -101.50 -2.37 -16.11
N ASN A 105 -101.84 -2.44 -14.81
CA ASN A 105 -102.60 -3.49 -14.07
C ASN A 105 -102.29 -4.99 -14.26
N SER A 106 -101.75 -5.59 -13.17
CA SER A 106 -102.05 -6.90 -12.51
C SER A 106 -102.14 -8.23 -13.30
N PRO A 107 -102.02 -9.41 -12.65
CA PRO A 107 -101.17 -9.85 -11.54
C PRO A 107 -100.26 -11.05 -11.95
N SER A 108 -99.29 -11.40 -11.10
CA SER A 108 -98.38 -12.55 -11.27
C SER A 108 -99.11 -13.88 -11.53
N PRO A 109 -98.49 -14.81 -12.29
CA PRO A 109 -98.15 -16.09 -11.66
C PRO A 109 -96.79 -16.70 -12.08
N ILE A 110 -96.09 -17.20 -11.05
CA ILE A 110 -95.44 -18.52 -10.92
C ILE A 110 -94.64 -19.08 -12.11
N VAL A 111 -93.31 -18.94 -11.99
CA VAL A 111 -92.24 -19.95 -12.12
C VAL A 111 -92.35 -21.01 -13.25
N ARG A 112 -91.38 -20.99 -14.18
CA ARG A 112 -90.59 -22.19 -14.53
C ARG A 112 -89.15 -21.85 -14.97
N SER A 113 -88.25 -22.56 -14.30
CA SER A 113 -86.78 -22.56 -14.34
C SER A 113 -86.16 -22.69 -15.74
N GLY A 114 -85.06 -21.97 -15.98
CA GLY A 114 -84.27 -22.25 -17.18
C GLY A 114 -83.00 -21.43 -17.45
N VAL A 115 -82.57 -20.48 -16.59
CA VAL A 115 -81.29 -19.78 -16.82
C VAL A 115 -80.38 -20.01 -15.64
N ARG A 116 -79.48 -21.00 -15.79
CA ARG A 116 -78.31 -21.14 -14.91
C ARG A 116 -77.50 -19.84 -15.01
N PRO A 117 -77.20 -19.12 -13.91
CA PRO A 117 -76.18 -18.08 -13.95
C PRO A 117 -74.83 -18.77 -14.14
N ARG A 118 -74.41 -18.93 -15.40
CA ARG A 118 -73.08 -19.43 -15.75
C ARG A 118 -72.09 -18.28 -15.60
N GLY A 119 -71.72 -18.03 -14.36
CA GLY A 119 -70.75 -17.03 -13.98
C GLY A 119 -70.32 -17.24 -12.54
N LYS A 120 -69.63 -18.36 -12.26
CA LYS A 120 -68.90 -18.51 -11.00
C LYS A 120 -67.89 -17.36 -10.93
N PHE A 121 -68.21 -16.30 -10.21
CA PHE A 121 -67.22 -15.33 -9.75
C PHE A 121 -66.21 -16.12 -8.89
N SER A 122 -65.09 -16.48 -9.52
CA SER A 122 -63.95 -17.04 -8.80
C SER A 122 -63.49 -15.95 -7.83
N LYS A 123 -63.83 -16.09 -6.53
CA LYS A 123 -63.14 -15.39 -5.45
C LYS A 123 -61.64 -15.63 -5.69
N LYS A 124 -60.93 -14.64 -6.23
CA LYS A 124 -59.48 -14.71 -6.43
C LYS A 124 -58.89 -14.99 -5.05
N ARG A 125 -58.29 -16.18 -4.89
CA ARG A 125 -57.62 -16.56 -3.65
C ARG A 125 -56.51 -15.53 -3.38
N PRO A 126 -56.29 -15.13 -2.11
CA PRO A 126 -55.20 -14.21 -1.78
C PRO A 126 -53.86 -14.80 -2.26
N ALA A 127 -53.01 -13.95 -2.84
CA ALA A 127 -51.72 -14.36 -3.39
C ALA A 127 -50.75 -14.83 -2.29
N PHE A 128 -50.79 -14.19 -1.11
CA PHE A 128 -50.12 -14.66 0.10
C PHE A 128 -51.09 -14.71 1.28
N ARG A 129 -50.90 -15.71 2.16
CA ARG A 129 -51.59 -15.86 3.45
C ARG A 129 -50.61 -15.52 4.57
N LEU A 130 -51.11 -15.23 5.77
CA LEU A 130 -50.29 -14.84 6.93
C LEU A 130 -49.07 -15.75 7.15
N ARG A 131 -49.26 -17.08 7.00
CA ARG A 131 -48.19 -18.09 7.15
C ARG A 131 -46.99 -17.89 6.23
N SER A 132 -47.16 -17.27 5.07
CA SER A 132 -46.07 -16.95 4.14
C SER A 132 -45.75 -15.46 4.09
N LEU A 133 -46.73 -14.59 4.32
CA LEU A 133 -46.57 -13.14 4.32
C LEU A 133 -45.68 -12.65 5.47
N LEU A 134 -45.96 -13.11 6.69
CA LEU A 134 -45.24 -12.69 7.89
C LEU A 134 -43.75 -13.07 7.83
N PRO A 135 -43.35 -14.33 7.59
CA PRO A 135 -41.93 -14.67 7.53
C PRO A 135 -41.21 -13.95 6.39
N PHE A 136 -41.88 -13.69 5.27
CA PHE A 136 -41.27 -12.94 4.16
C PHE A 136 -41.07 -11.45 4.49
N ALA A 137 -42.05 -10.81 5.12
CA ALA A 137 -41.91 -9.43 5.61
C ALA A 137 -40.83 -9.30 6.70
N LEU A 138 -40.75 -10.27 7.61
CA LEU A 138 -39.70 -10.34 8.62
C LEU A 138 -38.32 -10.54 7.98
N ALA A 139 -38.20 -11.41 6.97
CA ALA A 139 -36.94 -11.62 6.26
C ALA A 139 -36.46 -10.36 5.53
N LEU A 140 -37.36 -9.61 4.88
CA LEU A 140 -37.03 -8.32 4.26
C LEU A 140 -36.63 -7.27 5.30
N SER A 141 -37.30 -7.26 6.46
CA SER A 141 -36.98 -6.33 7.56
C SER A 141 -35.63 -6.65 8.19
N LEU A 142 -35.32 -7.94 8.35
CA LEU A 142 -34.00 -8.42 8.75
C LEU A 142 -32.94 -7.93 7.77
N LEU A 143 -33.19 -8.07 6.46
CA LEU A 143 -32.27 -7.62 5.42
C LEU A 143 -32.04 -6.10 5.48
N VAL A 144 -33.08 -5.29 5.71
CA VAL A 144 -32.92 -3.84 5.93
C VAL A 144 -32.04 -3.56 7.16
N GLY A 145 -32.29 -4.26 8.27
CA GLY A 145 -31.47 -4.13 9.48
C GLY A 145 -29.99 -4.48 9.24
N VAL A 146 -29.72 -5.56 8.51
CA VAL A 146 -28.36 -5.99 8.14
C VAL A 146 -27.69 -4.96 7.23
N VAL A 147 -28.40 -4.44 6.21
CA VAL A 147 -27.89 -3.41 5.31
C VAL A 147 -27.55 -2.12 6.08
N LEU A 148 -28.46 -1.66 6.94
CA LEU A 148 -28.23 -0.50 7.78
C LEU A 148 -27.01 -0.68 8.69
N LEU A 149 -26.90 -1.85 9.32
CA LEU A 149 -25.78 -2.16 10.21
C LEU A 149 -24.45 -2.20 9.44
N TYR A 150 -24.44 -2.84 8.26
CA TYR A 150 -23.26 -2.94 7.41
C TYR A 150 -22.74 -1.56 7.00
N TYR A 151 -23.60 -0.72 6.41
CA TYR A 151 -23.18 0.62 5.98
C TYR A 151 -22.93 1.56 7.17
N GLY A 152 -23.66 1.40 8.27
CA GLY A 152 -23.40 2.12 9.52
C GLY A 152 -22.02 1.81 10.09
N LYS A 153 -21.61 0.52 10.10
CA LYS A 153 -20.25 0.13 10.51
C LYS A 153 -19.19 0.72 9.59
N MET A 154 -19.41 0.72 8.26
CA MET A 154 -18.46 1.31 7.31
C MET A 154 -18.33 2.83 7.48
N ALA A 155 -19.45 3.54 7.69
CA ALA A 155 -19.43 4.96 7.98
C ALA A 155 -18.74 5.25 9.32
N PHE A 156 -18.99 4.43 10.34
CA PHE A 156 -18.32 4.55 11.63
C PHE A 156 -16.82 4.24 11.56
N SER A 157 -16.39 3.23 10.80
CA SER A 157 -14.97 2.93 10.63
C SER A 157 -14.25 4.07 9.93
N VAL A 158 -14.88 4.67 8.92
CA VAL A 158 -14.36 5.85 8.23
C VAL A 158 -14.32 7.06 9.16
N TRP A 159 -15.37 7.29 9.95
CA TRP A 159 -15.40 8.35 10.97
C TRP A 159 -14.29 8.18 12.02
N HIS A 160 -14.11 6.94 12.51
CA HIS A 160 -13.16 6.64 13.55
C HIS A 160 -11.72 6.77 13.03
N PHE A 161 -11.47 6.25 11.83
CA PHE A 161 -10.23 6.45 11.10
C PHE A 161 -9.93 7.95 10.98
N HIS A 162 -10.90 8.76 10.52
CA HIS A 162 -10.75 10.21 10.46
C HIS A 162 -10.47 10.84 11.84
N ARG A 163 -11.10 10.37 12.92
CA ARG A 163 -10.83 10.89 14.28
C ARG A 163 -9.40 10.61 14.75
N GLU A 164 -8.88 9.42 14.49
CA GLU A 164 -7.51 9.04 14.87
C GLU A 164 -6.46 9.72 13.96
N THR A 165 -6.81 9.94 12.68
CA THR A 165 -5.97 10.62 11.67
C THR A 165 -6.17 12.14 11.60
N LEU A 166 -7.12 12.72 12.34
CA LEU A 166 -7.21 14.17 12.52
C LEU A 166 -5.95 14.74 13.20
N SER A 167 -5.19 13.90 13.92
CA SER A 167 -3.84 14.20 14.43
C SER A 167 -2.69 13.74 13.51
N ALA A 168 -2.97 12.95 12.47
CA ALA A 168 -1.98 12.34 11.61
C ALA A 168 -2.52 12.15 10.19
N THR A 169 -1.91 12.86 9.24
CA THR A 169 -1.77 12.42 7.85
C THR A 169 -2.70 13.04 6.82
N PHE A 170 -2.08 13.89 5.99
CA PHE A 170 -2.76 14.63 4.95
C PHE A 170 -3.00 13.82 3.68
N LEU A 171 -2.20 12.79 3.36
CA LEU A 171 -2.12 12.36 1.95
C LEU A 171 -1.67 10.93 1.62
N SER A 172 -1.62 9.94 2.52
CA SER A 172 -1.15 8.59 2.08
C SER A 172 -1.65 7.35 2.81
N GLU A 173 -2.42 7.45 3.89
CA GLU A 173 -2.98 6.23 4.44
C GLU A 173 -4.08 5.73 3.50
N ALA A 174 -3.76 4.64 2.80
CA ALA A 174 -4.70 3.90 1.98
C ALA A 174 -5.89 3.53 2.85
N THR A 175 -6.95 4.35 2.76
CA THR A 175 -8.21 4.04 3.43
C THR A 175 -8.55 2.57 3.14
N PRO A 176 -8.92 1.79 4.17
CA PRO A 176 -9.00 0.35 4.02
C PRO A 176 -9.92 -0.01 2.83
N PRO A 177 -9.56 -1.01 2.02
CA PRO A 177 -10.37 -1.39 0.86
C PRO A 177 -11.80 -1.70 1.33
N LEU A 178 -12.79 -1.06 0.69
CA LEU A 178 -14.18 -1.25 1.08
C LEU A 178 -14.63 -2.65 0.64
N PRO A 179 -15.13 -3.50 1.56
CA PRO A 179 -15.64 -4.80 1.19
C PRO A 179 -16.84 -4.65 0.25
N SER A 180 -17.08 -5.60 -0.66
CA SER A 180 -18.28 -5.56 -1.49
C SER A 180 -19.54 -5.84 -0.63
N PRO A 181 -20.61 -5.04 -0.74
CA PRO A 181 -21.87 -5.27 -0.02
C PRO A 181 -22.63 -6.51 -0.51
N LEU A 182 -22.33 -6.96 -1.74
CA LEU A 182 -22.96 -8.12 -2.37
C LEU A 182 -22.16 -9.42 -2.15
N GLY A 183 -21.03 -9.36 -1.43
CA GLY A 183 -20.17 -10.51 -1.15
C GLY A 183 -20.49 -11.21 0.17
N TRP A 184 -20.64 -12.54 0.16
CA TRP A 184 -20.88 -13.34 1.38
C TRP A 184 -19.78 -13.22 2.43
N VAL A 185 -18.52 -13.11 2.01
CA VAL A 185 -17.39 -12.99 2.94
C VAL A 185 -17.50 -11.71 3.75
N SER A 186 -17.97 -10.63 3.12
CA SER A 186 -18.22 -9.35 3.77
C SER A 186 -19.34 -9.45 4.82
N LEU A 187 -20.43 -10.15 4.49
CA LEU A 187 -21.55 -10.38 5.42
C LEU A 187 -21.17 -11.32 6.57
N GLY A 188 -20.38 -12.36 6.31
CA GLY A 188 -19.88 -13.27 7.33
C GLY A 188 -18.94 -12.57 8.31
N LYS A 189 -18.00 -11.75 7.81
CA LYS A 189 -17.13 -10.92 8.64
C LYS A 189 -17.90 -9.97 9.55
N LEU A 190 -19.10 -9.55 9.16
CA LEU A 190 -19.91 -8.64 9.99
C LEU A 190 -20.26 -9.25 11.35
N PHE A 191 -20.41 -10.58 11.44
CA PHE A 191 -20.83 -11.28 12.65
C PHE A 191 -19.79 -12.27 13.21
N LEU A 192 -18.98 -12.89 12.35
CA LEU A 192 -18.09 -14.00 12.73
C LEU A 192 -16.77 -13.53 13.35
N SER A 193 -16.33 -12.29 13.12
CA SER A 193 -15.06 -11.76 13.62
C SER A 193 -15.23 -10.77 14.77
N GLU A 194 -16.38 -10.79 15.45
CA GLU A 194 -16.76 -9.77 16.42
C GLU A 194 -16.79 -10.34 17.86
N SER A 195 -16.47 -9.51 18.86
CA SER A 195 -16.59 -9.88 20.26
C SER A 195 -18.04 -10.20 20.64
N ARG A 196 -18.22 -11.07 21.65
CA ARG A 196 -19.56 -11.50 22.11
C ARG A 196 -20.45 -10.32 22.51
N SER A 197 -19.89 -9.28 23.14
CA SER A 197 -20.64 -8.08 23.54
C SER A 197 -21.14 -7.28 22.34
N ASN A 198 -20.28 -7.04 21.35
CA ASN A 198 -20.63 -6.32 20.13
C ASN A 198 -21.68 -7.07 19.31
N LEU A 199 -21.62 -8.41 19.27
CA LEU A 199 -22.63 -9.24 18.62
C LEU A 199 -24.04 -9.03 19.21
N VAL A 200 -24.15 -8.98 20.54
CA VAL A 200 -25.44 -8.78 21.24
C VAL A 200 -26.05 -7.42 20.86
N TRP A 201 -25.24 -6.36 20.87
CA TRP A 201 -25.69 -5.03 20.47
C TRP A 201 -26.14 -4.98 19.01
N GLN A 202 -25.43 -5.66 18.11
CA GLN A 202 -25.77 -5.72 16.70
C GLN A 202 -27.10 -6.43 16.45
N LEU A 203 -27.30 -7.59 17.10
CA LEU A 203 -28.57 -8.31 17.02
C LEU A 203 -29.72 -7.51 17.66
N GLY A 204 -29.45 -6.80 18.77
CA GLY A 204 -30.41 -5.90 19.41
C GLY A 204 -30.85 -4.76 18.48
N MET A 205 -29.90 -4.09 17.80
CA MET A 205 -30.20 -3.02 16.83
C MET A 205 -31.00 -3.55 15.64
N ILE A 206 -30.61 -4.68 15.07
CA ILE A 206 -31.35 -5.31 13.96
C ILE A 206 -32.77 -5.64 14.40
N SER A 207 -32.94 -6.22 15.59
CA SER A 207 -34.26 -6.56 16.13
C SER A 207 -35.12 -5.31 16.35
N ALA A 208 -34.55 -4.23 16.87
CA ALA A 208 -35.25 -2.95 17.06
C ALA A 208 -35.70 -2.35 15.72
N VAL A 209 -34.84 -2.37 14.70
CA VAL A 209 -35.18 -1.92 13.34
C VAL A 209 -36.31 -2.78 12.74
N MET A 210 -36.23 -4.11 12.91
CA MET A 210 -37.28 -5.02 12.45
C MET A 210 -38.63 -4.70 13.10
N VAL A 211 -38.66 -4.53 14.43
CA VAL A 211 -39.89 -4.17 15.16
C VAL A 211 -40.43 -2.83 14.66
N GLY A 212 -39.57 -1.81 14.53
CA GLY A 212 -39.95 -0.50 14.01
C GLY A 212 -40.58 -0.58 12.61
N LEU A 213 -39.97 -1.36 11.70
CA LEU A 213 -40.47 -1.59 10.35
C LEU A 213 -41.82 -2.32 10.33
N MET A 214 -42.06 -3.25 11.27
CA MET A 214 -43.35 -3.93 11.40
C MET A 214 -44.45 -3.01 11.95
N VAL A 215 -44.09 -2.04 12.82
CA VAL A 215 -45.04 -1.06 13.36
C VAL A 215 -45.40 0.01 12.32
N ASN A 216 -44.39 0.58 11.64
CA ASN A 216 -44.60 1.61 10.62
C ASN A 216 -43.48 1.61 9.57
N ALA A 217 -43.59 0.69 8.60
CA ALA A 217 -42.61 0.55 7.53
C ALA A 217 -42.31 1.88 6.82
N GLN A 218 -43.33 2.71 6.55
CA GLN A 218 -43.16 3.92 5.76
C GLN A 218 -42.30 4.99 6.47
N LEU A 219 -42.53 5.21 7.77
CA LEU A 219 -41.75 6.16 8.56
C LEU A 219 -40.29 5.69 8.69
N TRP A 220 -40.12 4.42 9.09
CA TRP A 220 -38.80 3.85 9.34
C TRP A 220 -37.97 3.73 8.05
N LEU A 221 -38.55 3.30 6.93
CA LEU A 221 -37.83 3.23 5.65
C LEU A 221 -37.38 4.61 5.16
N ARG A 222 -38.14 5.68 5.40
CA ARG A 222 -37.72 7.05 5.07
C ARG A 222 -36.57 7.51 5.96
N ALA A 223 -36.65 7.25 7.26
CA ALA A 223 -35.57 7.58 8.19
C ALA A 223 -34.27 6.82 7.84
N ILE A 224 -34.39 5.53 7.53
CA ILE A 224 -33.27 4.68 7.11
C ILE A 224 -32.71 5.14 5.76
N ALA A 225 -33.56 5.54 4.81
CA ALA A 225 -33.11 6.10 3.53
C ALA A 225 -32.26 7.37 3.70
N LEU A 226 -32.67 8.27 4.60
CA LEU A 226 -31.91 9.46 4.96
C LEU A 226 -30.56 9.08 5.58
N ALA A 227 -30.58 8.19 6.57
CA ALA A 227 -29.38 7.73 7.27
C ALA A 227 -28.36 7.06 6.33
N LEU A 228 -28.83 6.14 5.46
CA LEU A 228 -27.99 5.46 4.48
C LEU A 228 -27.43 6.42 3.43
N SER A 229 -28.21 7.39 2.97
CA SER A 229 -27.74 8.39 2.00
C SER A 229 -26.60 9.25 2.58
N PHE A 230 -26.73 9.65 3.86
CA PHE A 230 -25.66 10.35 4.57
C PHE A 230 -24.43 9.45 4.77
N ALA A 231 -24.64 8.18 5.16
CA ALA A 231 -23.57 7.21 5.35
C ALA A 231 -22.77 6.97 4.06
N TRP A 232 -23.42 6.77 2.92
CA TRP A 232 -22.72 6.63 1.63
C TRP A 232 -21.98 7.90 1.22
N ALA A 233 -22.63 9.07 1.37
CA ALA A 233 -21.99 10.35 1.05
C ALA A 233 -20.71 10.55 1.85
N MET A 234 -20.77 10.26 3.15
CA MET A 234 -19.63 10.32 4.04
C MET A 234 -18.54 9.33 3.62
N VAL A 235 -18.86 8.04 3.47
CA VAL A 235 -17.88 7.00 3.13
C VAL A 235 -17.18 7.32 1.81
N ILE A 236 -17.92 7.70 0.76
CA ILE A 236 -17.34 8.00 -0.56
C ILE A 236 -16.52 9.29 -0.55
N SER A 237 -16.95 10.32 0.20
CA SER A 237 -16.20 11.59 0.30
C SER A 237 -14.82 11.42 0.93
N GLU A 238 -14.63 10.47 1.84
CA GLU A 238 -13.32 10.17 2.43
C GLU A 238 -12.41 9.40 1.48
N GLN A 239 -12.92 8.93 0.33
CA GLN A 239 -12.16 8.23 -0.72
C GLN A 239 -11.68 9.18 -1.84
N TRP A 240 -11.65 10.49 -1.56
CA TRP A 240 -11.31 11.53 -2.53
C TRP A 240 -9.95 11.30 -3.23
N GLY A 241 -8.95 10.79 -2.52
CA GLY A 241 -7.61 10.52 -3.07
C GLY A 241 -7.66 9.52 -4.22
N ARG A 242 -8.35 8.38 -4.04
CA ARG A 242 -8.56 7.36 -5.09
C ARG A 242 -9.29 7.91 -6.30
N ILE A 243 -10.22 8.84 -6.09
CA ILE A 243 -10.97 9.47 -7.18
C ILE A 243 -10.09 10.45 -7.94
N LEU A 244 -9.24 11.23 -7.26
CA LEU A 244 -8.27 12.09 -7.93
C LEU A 244 -7.22 11.29 -8.71
N GLU A 245 -6.70 10.22 -8.12
CA GLU A 245 -5.78 9.28 -8.78
C GLU A 245 -6.40 8.66 -10.05
N TYR A 246 -7.69 8.35 -10.02
CA TYR A 246 -8.42 7.87 -11.20
C TYR A 246 -8.62 8.95 -12.27
N LEU A 247 -8.83 10.20 -11.87
CA LEU A 247 -9.00 11.32 -12.80
C LEU A 247 -7.67 11.77 -13.42
N TYR A 248 -6.56 11.60 -12.69
CA TYR A 248 -5.20 11.96 -13.10
C TYR A 248 -4.24 10.77 -12.98
N PRO A 249 -4.46 9.67 -13.73
CA PRO A 249 -3.64 8.47 -13.62
C PRO A 249 -2.28 8.63 -14.30
N THR A 250 -1.28 7.90 -13.82
CA THR A 250 0.00 7.72 -14.51
C THR A 250 0.05 6.36 -15.21
N HIS A 251 0.56 6.33 -16.44
CA HIS A 251 0.72 5.08 -17.18
C HIS A 251 2.01 4.39 -16.76
N PHE A 252 1.93 3.08 -16.51
CA PHE A 252 3.10 2.25 -16.23
C PHE A 252 3.77 1.75 -17.52
N ASN A 253 3.09 1.88 -18.67
CA ASN A 253 3.53 1.42 -19.99
C ASN A 253 3.89 -0.07 -20.01
N THR A 254 3.30 -0.84 -19.09
CA THR A 254 3.53 -2.26 -18.90
C THR A 254 2.20 -2.91 -18.57
N THR A 255 1.86 -4.00 -19.27
CA THR A 255 0.58 -4.69 -19.12
C THR A 255 0.74 -6.01 -18.41
N GLU A 256 -0.25 -6.38 -17.59
CA GLU A 256 -0.26 -7.71 -17.00
C GLU A 256 -0.76 -8.80 -17.99
N PRO A 257 -0.21 -10.03 -17.97
CA PRO A 257 -0.47 -11.02 -19.03
C PRO A 257 -1.86 -11.68 -19.06
N LEU A 258 -2.68 -11.55 -18.01
CA LEU A 258 -3.96 -12.27 -17.90
C LEU A 258 -5.11 -11.56 -18.62
N PHE A 259 -5.24 -10.24 -18.48
CA PHE A 259 -6.27 -9.42 -19.12
C PHE A 259 -5.71 -8.37 -20.09
N GLY A 260 -4.38 -8.22 -20.20
CA GLY A 260 -3.74 -7.29 -21.12
C GLY A 260 -4.03 -5.82 -20.79
N GLN A 261 -4.32 -5.51 -19.53
CA GLN A 261 -4.55 -4.15 -19.07
C GLN A 261 -3.25 -3.55 -18.53
N ASP A 262 -3.04 -2.24 -18.73
CA ASP A 262 -1.93 -1.51 -18.11
C ASP A 262 -2.00 -1.64 -16.59
N ILE A 263 -0.85 -1.75 -15.93
CA ILE A 263 -0.78 -1.87 -14.46
C ILE A 263 -1.50 -0.68 -13.78
N GLY A 264 -1.46 0.51 -14.36
CA GLY A 264 -2.17 1.69 -13.87
C GLY A 264 -3.68 1.51 -13.76
N PHE A 265 -4.31 0.66 -14.59
CA PHE A 265 -5.74 0.32 -14.44
C PHE A 265 -6.03 -0.32 -13.08
N TYR A 266 -5.14 -1.17 -12.59
CA TYR A 266 -5.28 -1.87 -11.32
C TYR A 266 -4.95 -0.97 -10.12
N VAL A 267 -3.98 -0.06 -10.28
CA VAL A 267 -3.59 0.88 -9.22
C VAL A 267 -4.65 1.98 -9.06
N PHE A 268 -5.10 2.59 -10.15
CA PHE A 268 -5.95 3.80 -10.11
C PHE A 268 -7.43 3.53 -10.49
N GLY A 269 -7.68 2.61 -11.42
CA GLY A 269 -9.02 2.34 -11.95
C GLY A 269 -9.88 1.45 -11.06
N VAL A 270 -9.40 0.23 -10.79
CA VAL A 270 -10.13 -0.80 -10.04
C VAL A 270 -10.67 -0.28 -8.69
N PRO A 271 -9.92 0.48 -7.88
CA PRO A 271 -10.44 1.02 -6.62
C PRO A 271 -11.70 1.87 -6.80
N VAL A 272 -11.75 2.78 -7.79
CA VAL A 272 -12.94 3.62 -8.03
C VAL A 272 -14.14 2.81 -8.51
N TRP A 273 -13.92 1.80 -9.35
CA TRP A 273 -14.99 0.88 -9.74
C TRP A 273 -15.55 0.08 -8.55
N GLN A 274 -14.71 -0.27 -7.58
CA GLN A 274 -15.15 -0.90 -6.33
C GLN A 274 -15.99 0.06 -5.48
N LEU A 275 -15.62 1.35 -5.40
CA LEU A 275 -16.42 2.38 -4.72
C LEU A 275 -17.81 2.52 -5.35
N LEU A 276 -17.88 2.54 -6.69
CA LEU A 276 -19.14 2.61 -7.41
C LEU A 276 -20.01 1.37 -7.14
N ASN A 277 -19.42 0.18 -7.15
CA ASN A 277 -20.11 -1.06 -6.81
C ASN A 277 -20.61 -1.06 -5.35
N PHE A 278 -19.81 -0.56 -4.40
CA PHE A 278 -20.18 -0.44 -3.00
C PHE A 278 -21.39 0.49 -2.80
N TRP A 279 -21.37 1.66 -3.42
CA TRP A 279 -22.42 2.67 -3.29
C TRP A 279 -23.71 2.25 -4.00
N LEU A 280 -23.64 1.99 -5.32
CA LEU A 280 -24.83 1.66 -6.11
C LEU A 280 -25.43 0.30 -5.73
N GLY A 281 -24.58 -0.66 -5.32
CA GLY A 281 -25.03 -1.97 -4.84
C GLY A 281 -25.97 -1.85 -3.64
N GLY A 282 -25.58 -1.02 -2.66
CA GLY A 282 -26.41 -0.73 -1.49
C GLY A 282 -27.66 0.06 -1.82
N LEU A 283 -27.51 1.11 -2.64
CA LEU A 283 -28.59 2.00 -3.04
C LEU A 283 -29.73 1.22 -3.71
N PHE A 284 -29.40 0.40 -4.71
CA PHE A 284 -30.39 -0.38 -5.45
C PHE A 284 -30.97 -1.52 -4.64
N LEU A 285 -30.15 -2.23 -3.85
CA LEU A 285 -30.61 -3.33 -2.99
C LEU A 285 -31.60 -2.81 -1.93
N PHE A 286 -31.22 -1.76 -1.19
CA PHE A 286 -32.10 -1.15 -0.21
C PHE A 286 -33.38 -0.60 -0.85
N GLY A 287 -33.26 0.09 -2.00
CA GLY A 287 -34.42 0.59 -2.75
C GLY A 287 -35.41 -0.52 -3.11
N LEU A 288 -34.93 -1.63 -3.66
CA LEU A 288 -35.77 -2.79 -4.00
C LEU A 288 -36.46 -3.38 -2.77
N VAL A 289 -35.71 -3.63 -1.70
CA VAL A 289 -36.22 -4.24 -0.46
C VAL A 289 -37.24 -3.34 0.22
N ALA A 290 -36.98 -2.04 0.29
CA ALA A 290 -37.86 -1.05 0.88
C ALA A 290 -39.20 -0.97 0.14
N VAL A 291 -39.18 -0.96 -1.19
CA VAL A 291 -40.40 -0.93 -2.01
C VAL A 291 -41.19 -2.23 -1.88
N TRP A 292 -40.52 -3.38 -1.85
CA TRP A 292 -41.15 -4.67 -1.56
C TRP A 292 -41.87 -4.66 -0.21
N LEU A 293 -41.21 -4.14 0.83
CA LEU A 293 -41.77 -4.08 2.17
C LEU A 293 -43.02 -3.18 2.20
N ILE A 294 -42.97 -1.97 1.62
CA ILE A 294 -44.13 -1.07 1.53
C ILE A 294 -45.32 -1.75 0.87
N TYR A 295 -45.12 -2.46 -0.25
CA TYR A 295 -46.21 -3.12 -0.94
C TYR A 295 -46.82 -4.25 -0.12
N LEU A 296 -45.99 -5.10 0.50
CA LEU A 296 -46.45 -6.22 1.30
C LEU A 296 -47.15 -5.81 2.59
N THR A 297 -46.74 -4.69 3.20
CA THR A 297 -47.36 -4.19 4.43
C THR A 297 -48.52 -3.23 4.15
N SER A 298 -48.84 -2.93 2.89
CA SER A 298 -49.93 -2.01 2.52
C SER A 298 -51.33 -2.64 2.68
N GLY A 299 -52.36 -1.79 2.79
CA GLY A 299 -53.76 -2.20 2.88
C GLY A 299 -54.08 -3.16 4.02
N ASN A 300 -53.47 -2.95 5.19
CA ASN A 300 -53.63 -3.82 6.37
C ASN A 300 -53.33 -5.31 6.12
N SER A 301 -52.56 -5.64 5.08
CA SER A 301 -52.31 -7.03 4.64
C SER A 301 -51.71 -7.92 5.74
N LEU A 302 -50.88 -7.36 6.63
CA LEU A 302 -50.31 -8.06 7.79
C LEU A 302 -51.38 -8.35 8.86
N SER A 303 -52.18 -7.36 9.22
CA SER A 303 -53.27 -7.47 10.22
C SER A 303 -54.38 -8.40 9.74
N ASP A 304 -54.77 -8.28 8.48
CA ASP A 304 -55.80 -9.13 7.84
C ASP A 304 -55.28 -10.52 7.47
N GLY A 305 -53.96 -10.71 7.55
CA GLY A 305 -53.28 -11.96 7.22
C GLY A 305 -53.44 -12.40 5.77
N LYS A 306 -53.73 -11.46 4.86
CA LYS A 306 -54.02 -11.72 3.45
C LYS A 306 -53.45 -10.59 2.60
N PHE A 307 -52.65 -10.97 1.59
CA PHE A 307 -52.19 -10.03 0.57
C PHE A 307 -52.87 -10.35 -0.77
N PRO A 308 -53.55 -9.37 -1.41
CA PRO A 308 -54.33 -9.59 -2.63
C PRO A 308 -53.47 -9.88 -3.87
N GLY A 309 -52.16 -9.59 -3.81
CA GLY A 309 -51.24 -9.71 -4.94
C GLY A 309 -50.75 -8.34 -5.44
N PHE A 310 -49.77 -8.37 -6.34
CA PHE A 310 -49.21 -7.14 -6.90
C PHE A 310 -50.06 -6.61 -8.06
N SER A 311 -50.27 -5.30 -8.07
CA SER A 311 -50.85 -4.59 -9.22
C SER A 311 -49.84 -4.51 -10.37
N GLN A 312 -50.33 -4.20 -11.57
CA GLN A 312 -49.48 -4.02 -12.75
C GLN A 312 -48.42 -2.92 -12.54
N ASN A 313 -48.80 -1.80 -11.92
CA ASN A 313 -47.89 -0.70 -11.65
C ASN A 313 -46.84 -1.07 -10.59
N GLN A 314 -47.25 -1.81 -9.56
CA GLN A 314 -46.33 -2.35 -8.55
C GLN A 314 -45.31 -3.30 -9.18
N LEU A 315 -45.74 -4.21 -10.07
CA LEU A 315 -44.85 -5.13 -10.77
C LEU A 315 -43.87 -4.42 -11.70
N ARG A 316 -44.29 -3.41 -12.47
CA ARG A 316 -43.39 -2.63 -13.33
C ARG A 316 -42.31 -1.92 -12.50
N HIS A 317 -42.70 -1.30 -11.39
CA HIS A 317 -41.78 -0.64 -10.49
C HIS A 317 -40.77 -1.63 -9.89
N LEU A 318 -41.23 -2.80 -9.43
CA LEU A 318 -40.37 -3.87 -8.91
C LEU A 318 -39.45 -4.45 -9.99
N TYR A 319 -39.90 -4.58 -11.24
CA TYR A 319 -39.04 -5.01 -12.35
C TYR A 319 -37.97 -3.97 -12.69
N GLY A 320 -38.30 -2.67 -12.67
CA GLY A 320 -37.32 -1.60 -12.85
C GLY A 320 -36.24 -1.61 -11.77
N LEU A 321 -36.63 -1.70 -10.49
CA LEU A 321 -35.69 -1.80 -9.38
C LEU A 321 -34.90 -3.12 -9.38
N GLY A 322 -35.56 -4.22 -9.71
CA GLY A 322 -34.91 -5.53 -9.86
C GLY A 322 -33.87 -5.51 -10.98
N SER A 323 -34.16 -4.83 -12.10
CA SER A 323 -33.20 -4.61 -13.17
C SER A 323 -31.97 -3.85 -12.69
N ALA A 324 -32.14 -2.78 -11.91
CA ALA A 324 -31.02 -2.01 -11.36
C ALA A 324 -30.13 -2.88 -10.45
N VAL A 325 -30.74 -3.68 -9.57
CA VAL A 325 -30.01 -4.64 -8.72
C VAL A 325 -29.29 -5.70 -9.55
N SER A 326 -29.93 -6.27 -10.57
CA SER A 326 -29.29 -7.24 -11.46
C SER A 326 -28.16 -6.64 -12.30
N ALA A 327 -28.31 -5.39 -12.75
CA ALA A 327 -27.27 -4.68 -13.51
C ALA A 327 -26.02 -4.40 -12.65
N ILE A 328 -26.20 -3.90 -11.43
CA ILE A 328 -25.06 -3.68 -10.53
C ILE A 328 -24.44 -5.01 -10.08
N THR A 329 -25.24 -6.06 -9.98
CA THR A 329 -24.75 -7.42 -9.72
C THR A 329 -23.92 -7.95 -10.90
N ALA A 330 -24.33 -7.68 -12.15
CA ALA A 330 -23.52 -8.01 -13.32
C ALA A 330 -22.18 -7.27 -13.29
N PHE A 331 -22.21 -5.97 -13.01
CA PHE A 331 -21.02 -5.15 -12.83
C PHE A 331 -20.12 -5.69 -11.71
N HIS A 332 -20.69 -6.13 -10.59
CA HIS A 332 -19.97 -6.75 -9.49
C HIS A 332 -19.15 -7.97 -9.93
N TYR A 333 -19.72 -8.91 -10.70
CA TYR A 333 -18.97 -10.07 -11.17
C TYR A 333 -17.97 -9.74 -12.26
N TRP A 334 -18.30 -8.80 -13.15
CA TRP A 334 -17.35 -8.30 -14.14
C TRP A 334 -16.09 -7.74 -13.45
N LEU A 335 -16.29 -6.91 -12.42
CA LEU A 335 -15.20 -6.34 -11.60
C LEU A 335 -14.46 -7.43 -10.80
N SER A 336 -15.19 -8.44 -10.31
CA SER A 336 -14.61 -9.56 -9.55
C SER A 336 -13.63 -10.41 -10.36
N ARG A 337 -13.63 -10.32 -11.70
CA ARG A 337 -12.61 -10.96 -12.55
C ARG A 337 -11.24 -10.32 -12.33
N TYR A 338 -11.17 -9.00 -12.29
CA TYR A 338 -9.93 -8.24 -12.09
C TYR A 338 -9.42 -8.42 -10.65
N ASN A 339 -10.33 -8.54 -9.68
CA ASN A 339 -9.98 -8.79 -8.29
C ASN A 339 -9.26 -10.13 -8.06
N LEU A 340 -9.25 -11.05 -9.04
CA LEU A 340 -8.52 -12.32 -8.96
C LEU A 340 -7.00 -12.11 -8.88
N LEU A 341 -6.48 -10.99 -9.40
CA LEU A 341 -5.06 -10.65 -9.34
C LEU A 341 -4.59 -10.21 -7.94
N TYR A 342 -5.51 -9.90 -7.02
CA TYR A 342 -5.20 -9.61 -5.61
C TYR A 342 -5.47 -10.81 -4.69
N SER A 343 -5.64 -12.00 -5.26
CA SER A 343 -5.88 -13.21 -4.47
C SER A 343 -4.65 -13.56 -3.64
N THR A 344 -4.85 -13.70 -2.33
CA THR A 344 -3.85 -14.25 -1.40
C THR A 344 -3.97 -15.77 -1.21
N ARG A 345 -4.87 -16.42 -1.95
CA ARG A 345 -5.06 -17.88 -1.90
C ARG A 345 -4.15 -18.58 -2.91
N GLY A 346 -3.35 -19.54 -2.45
CA GLY A 346 -2.44 -20.36 -3.25
C GLY A 346 -0.99 -20.26 -2.78
N VAL A 347 -0.07 -20.80 -3.58
CA VAL A 347 1.39 -20.79 -3.30
C VAL A 347 2.02 -19.40 -3.40
N ALA A 348 1.43 -18.51 -4.20
CA ALA A 348 1.93 -17.17 -4.44
C ALA A 348 0.79 -16.14 -4.45
N TYR A 349 1.14 -14.86 -4.21
CA TYR A 349 0.20 -13.76 -4.37
C TYR A 349 -0.20 -13.62 -5.86
N GLY A 350 -1.50 -13.52 -6.11
CA GLY A 350 -2.07 -13.35 -7.44
C GLY A 350 -3.00 -14.46 -7.92
N ALA A 351 -3.39 -14.39 -9.18
CA ALA A 351 -4.34 -15.33 -9.77
C ALA A 351 -3.69 -16.68 -10.11
N GLY A 352 -3.73 -17.65 -9.18
CA GLY A 352 -3.32 -19.05 -9.42
C GLY A 352 -4.30 -19.88 -10.27
N TYR A 353 -4.02 -21.18 -10.41
CA TYR A 353 -4.76 -22.11 -11.28
C TYR A 353 -6.26 -22.10 -11.03
N THR A 354 -6.68 -22.26 -9.77
CA THR A 354 -8.09 -22.30 -9.40
C THR A 354 -8.79 -20.98 -9.71
N ASN A 355 -8.10 -19.85 -9.58
CA ASN A 355 -8.68 -18.54 -9.88
C ASN A 355 -8.91 -18.37 -11.38
N VAL A 356 -7.93 -18.71 -12.21
CA VAL A 356 -8.01 -18.54 -13.68
C VAL A 356 -8.88 -19.60 -14.35
N SER A 357 -8.77 -20.86 -13.94
CA SER A 357 -9.46 -21.97 -14.61
C SER A 357 -10.90 -22.17 -14.12
N VAL A 358 -11.22 -21.74 -12.89
CA VAL A 358 -12.55 -21.96 -12.29
C VAL A 358 -13.28 -20.64 -12.06
N LYS A 359 -12.71 -19.74 -11.24
CA LYS A 359 -13.42 -18.52 -10.83
C LYS A 359 -13.62 -17.53 -11.97
N LEU A 360 -12.65 -17.37 -12.86
CA LEU A 360 -12.73 -16.41 -13.95
C LEU A 360 -13.88 -16.73 -14.94
N PRO A 361 -14.01 -17.97 -15.49
CA PRO A 361 -15.17 -18.35 -16.29
C PRO A 361 -16.47 -18.20 -15.53
N PHE A 362 -16.46 -18.54 -14.23
CA PHE A 362 -17.65 -18.47 -13.40
C PHE A 362 -18.15 -17.03 -13.18
N ASN A 363 -17.26 -16.13 -12.80
CA ASN A 363 -17.56 -14.70 -12.67
C ASN A 363 -18.03 -14.12 -14.02
N THR A 364 -17.43 -14.55 -15.13
CA THR A 364 -17.85 -14.12 -16.46
C THR A 364 -19.27 -14.60 -16.79
N GLY A 365 -19.57 -15.87 -16.55
CA GLY A 365 -20.90 -16.45 -16.76
C GLY A 365 -21.98 -15.79 -15.89
N LEU A 366 -21.69 -15.58 -14.60
CA LEU A 366 -22.61 -14.88 -13.69
C LEU A 366 -22.82 -13.42 -14.10
N SER A 367 -21.77 -12.73 -14.56
CA SER A 367 -21.87 -11.37 -15.09
C SER A 367 -22.83 -11.31 -16.28
N ILE A 368 -22.66 -12.19 -17.27
CA ILE A 368 -23.51 -12.25 -18.47
C ILE A 368 -24.94 -12.61 -18.10
N LEU A 369 -25.13 -13.60 -17.22
CA LEU A 369 -26.45 -14.03 -16.76
C LEU A 369 -27.17 -12.92 -16.00
N ALA A 370 -26.51 -12.25 -15.06
CA ALA A 370 -27.08 -11.13 -14.32
C ALA A 370 -27.43 -9.95 -15.24
N PHE A 371 -26.59 -9.68 -16.26
CA PHE A 371 -26.87 -8.66 -17.27
C PHE A 371 -28.09 -9.03 -18.13
N ALA A 372 -28.21 -10.28 -18.55
CA ALA A 372 -29.37 -10.76 -19.29
C ALA A 372 -30.66 -10.66 -18.45
N ILE A 373 -30.60 -11.02 -17.16
CA ILE A 373 -31.72 -10.85 -16.22
C ILE A 373 -32.07 -9.37 -16.08
N ALA A 374 -31.08 -8.48 -15.96
CA ALA A 374 -31.30 -7.04 -15.89
C ALA A 374 -32.04 -6.54 -17.13
N LEU A 375 -31.57 -6.89 -18.33
CA LEU A 375 -32.20 -6.49 -19.58
C LEU A 375 -33.64 -7.03 -19.70
N LEU A 376 -33.88 -8.30 -19.33
CA LEU A 376 -35.22 -8.88 -19.34
C LEU A 376 -36.18 -8.17 -18.37
N LEU A 377 -35.72 -7.83 -17.17
CA LEU A 377 -36.51 -7.09 -16.19
C LEU A 377 -36.76 -5.65 -16.65
N LEU A 378 -35.77 -4.98 -17.25
CA LEU A 378 -35.92 -3.64 -17.82
C LEU A 378 -36.95 -3.63 -18.94
N LEU A 379 -36.85 -4.56 -19.87
CA LEU A 379 -37.81 -4.70 -20.97
C LEU A 379 -39.23 -4.95 -20.44
N ARG A 380 -39.40 -5.75 -19.38
CA ARG A 380 -40.70 -5.95 -18.73
C ARG A 380 -41.22 -4.72 -17.98
N ALA A 381 -40.33 -3.89 -17.46
CA ALA A 381 -40.71 -2.64 -16.80
C ALA A 381 -41.24 -1.62 -17.82
N ILE A 382 -40.60 -1.54 -19.01
CA ILE A 382 -40.92 -0.60 -20.10
C ILE A 382 -42.06 -1.12 -20.98
N PHE A 383 -41.83 -2.25 -21.67
CA PHE A 383 -42.76 -2.86 -22.61
C PHE A 383 -43.58 -3.93 -21.89
N TRP A 384 -44.81 -3.57 -21.52
CA TRP A 384 -45.70 -4.54 -20.89
C TRP A 384 -46.19 -5.58 -21.90
N ILE A 385 -45.44 -6.67 -22.02
CA ILE A 385 -45.81 -7.83 -22.82
C ILE A 385 -46.99 -8.53 -22.13
N ARG A 386 -48.20 -8.38 -22.70
CA ARG A 386 -49.41 -9.06 -22.22
C ARG A 386 -49.26 -10.57 -22.43
N ARG A 387 -48.90 -11.27 -21.34
CA ARG A 387 -48.83 -12.73 -21.13
C ARG A 387 -47.50 -13.41 -21.55
N LEU A 388 -46.69 -13.75 -20.54
CA LEU A 388 -46.21 -15.13 -20.43
C LEU A 388 -47.14 -15.85 -19.45
N PRO A 389 -47.68 -17.03 -19.78
CA PRO A 389 -48.62 -17.76 -18.93
C PRO A 389 -47.84 -18.51 -17.84
N THR A 390 -47.09 -17.82 -16.99
CA THR A 390 -46.48 -18.47 -15.83
C THR A 390 -47.32 -18.14 -14.61
N LYS A 391 -48.23 -19.06 -14.25
CA LYS A 391 -48.63 -19.27 -12.85
C LYS A 391 -47.30 -19.45 -12.10
N ILE A 392 -46.78 -18.42 -11.44
CA ILE A 392 -45.34 -18.28 -11.03
C ILE A 392 -44.73 -19.63 -10.57
N PRO A 393 -43.55 -20.10 -11.09
CA PRO A 393 -42.26 -19.57 -10.65
C PRO A 393 -41.07 -19.61 -11.63
N VAL A 394 -41.18 -19.43 -12.95
CA VAL A 394 -39.95 -19.39 -13.79
C VAL A 394 -38.95 -18.32 -13.30
N ALA A 395 -39.42 -17.16 -12.85
CA ALA A 395 -38.56 -16.13 -12.25
C ALA A 395 -37.97 -16.55 -10.88
N LEU A 396 -38.70 -17.29 -10.05
CA LEU A 396 -38.20 -17.82 -8.78
C LEU A 396 -37.26 -19.02 -8.98
N TRP A 397 -37.47 -19.82 -10.02
CA TRP A 397 -36.55 -20.86 -10.47
C TRP A 397 -35.29 -20.26 -11.07
N ILE A 398 -35.38 -19.18 -11.86
CA ILE A 398 -34.21 -18.45 -12.36
C ILE A 398 -33.45 -17.82 -11.20
N LEU A 399 -34.13 -17.20 -10.23
CA LEU A 399 -33.51 -16.65 -9.03
C LEU A 399 -32.90 -17.75 -8.15
N GLY A 400 -33.60 -18.86 -7.93
CA GLY A 400 -33.12 -20.00 -7.15
C GLY A 400 -31.97 -20.73 -7.82
N LEU A 401 -32.02 -20.90 -9.15
CA LEU A 401 -30.93 -21.43 -9.97
C LEU A 401 -29.73 -20.49 -9.93
N TYR A 402 -29.96 -19.18 -10.07
CA TYR A 402 -28.92 -18.17 -9.95
C TYR A 402 -28.24 -18.21 -8.58
N LEU A 403 -29.01 -18.25 -7.49
CA LEU A 403 -28.50 -18.35 -6.12
C LEU A 403 -27.79 -19.69 -5.85
N GLY A 404 -28.30 -20.79 -6.41
CA GLY A 404 -27.71 -22.13 -6.31
C GLY A 404 -26.39 -22.23 -7.07
N ILE A 405 -26.37 -21.78 -8.32
CA ILE A 405 -25.16 -21.66 -9.14
C ILE A 405 -24.16 -20.77 -8.40
N TRP A 406 -24.58 -19.60 -7.91
CA TRP A 406 -23.75 -18.68 -7.17
C TRP A 406 -23.13 -19.28 -5.90
N GLY A 407 -23.91 -19.96 -5.06
CA GLY A 407 -23.43 -20.58 -3.82
C GLY A 407 -22.48 -21.75 -4.09
N ILE A 408 -22.85 -22.64 -5.01
CA ILE A 408 -22.05 -23.82 -5.34
C ILE A 408 -20.75 -23.40 -6.01
N ALA A 409 -20.80 -22.58 -7.05
CA ALA A 409 -19.61 -22.31 -7.85
C ALA A 409 -18.78 -21.11 -7.35
N GLY A 410 -19.30 -20.30 -6.44
CA GLY A 410 -18.52 -19.27 -5.74
C GLY A 410 -17.70 -19.80 -4.55
N ILE A 411 -18.20 -20.82 -3.84
CA ILE A 411 -17.61 -21.29 -2.58
C ILE A 411 -17.17 -22.76 -2.67
N ILE A 412 -18.07 -23.65 -3.05
CA ILE A 412 -17.85 -25.10 -2.99
C ILE A 412 -16.92 -25.55 -4.11
N LEU A 413 -17.19 -25.14 -5.35
CA LEU A 413 -16.44 -25.61 -6.52
C LEU A 413 -14.96 -25.19 -6.49
N PRO A 414 -14.59 -23.92 -6.20
CA PRO A 414 -13.19 -23.54 -6.14
C PRO A 414 -12.46 -24.26 -5.00
N ALA A 415 -13.10 -24.45 -3.84
CA ALA A 415 -12.52 -25.19 -2.73
C ALA A 415 -12.33 -26.67 -3.07
N ALA A 416 -13.29 -27.30 -3.75
CA ALA A 416 -13.20 -28.67 -4.19
C ALA A 416 -12.11 -28.86 -5.25
N VAL A 417 -12.03 -27.98 -6.25
CA VAL A 417 -10.97 -28.03 -7.27
C VAL A 417 -9.60 -27.82 -6.63
N GLN A 418 -9.47 -26.87 -5.70
CA GLN A 418 -8.22 -26.67 -4.96
C GLN A 418 -7.82 -27.95 -4.22
N ARG A 419 -8.71 -28.49 -3.39
CA ARG A 419 -8.41 -29.63 -2.51
C ARG A 419 -8.20 -30.96 -3.25
N PHE A 420 -8.99 -31.22 -4.29
CA PHE A 420 -9.02 -32.54 -4.94
C PHE A 420 -8.27 -32.59 -6.26
N LYS A 421 -7.96 -31.44 -6.89
CA LYS A 421 -7.24 -31.39 -8.18
C LYS A 421 -5.90 -30.65 -8.07
N VAL A 422 -5.87 -29.49 -7.41
CA VAL A 422 -4.66 -28.67 -7.35
C VAL A 422 -3.69 -29.19 -6.30
N GLU A 423 -4.09 -29.29 -5.03
CA GLU A 423 -3.23 -29.72 -3.92
C GLU A 423 -2.50 -31.07 -4.18
N PRO A 424 -3.12 -32.10 -4.79
CA PRO A 424 -2.41 -33.35 -5.09
C PRO A 424 -1.33 -33.23 -6.17
N ASN A 425 -1.39 -32.22 -7.05
CA ASN A 425 -0.43 -31.99 -8.14
C ASN A 425 -0.15 -30.49 -8.33
N GLU A 426 0.16 -29.83 -7.21
CA GLU A 426 0.19 -28.37 -7.15
C GLU A 426 1.30 -27.80 -8.01
N LEU A 427 2.50 -28.40 -7.98
CA LEU A 427 3.64 -27.92 -8.74
C LEU A 427 3.36 -27.89 -10.25
N ALA A 428 2.75 -28.92 -10.82
CA ALA A 428 2.49 -28.97 -12.26
C ALA A 428 1.40 -27.97 -12.68
N LEU A 429 0.32 -27.86 -11.89
CA LEU A 429 -0.82 -27.01 -12.21
C LEU A 429 -0.56 -25.52 -11.94
N GLU A 430 0.21 -25.21 -10.89
CA GLU A 430 0.54 -23.83 -10.52
C GLU A 430 1.80 -23.29 -11.24
N ARG A 431 2.63 -24.15 -11.84
CA ARG A 431 3.87 -23.74 -12.55
C ARG A 431 3.74 -22.50 -13.45
N PRO A 432 2.78 -22.40 -14.39
CA PRO A 432 2.69 -21.23 -15.26
C PRO A 432 2.32 -19.95 -14.50
N TYR A 433 1.53 -20.06 -13.43
CA TYR A 433 1.14 -18.91 -12.61
C TYR A 433 2.29 -18.45 -11.71
N ILE A 434 3.02 -19.40 -11.13
CA ILE A 434 4.25 -19.14 -10.37
C ILE A 434 5.30 -18.48 -11.27
N ALA A 435 5.53 -19.02 -12.48
CA ALA A 435 6.49 -18.45 -13.42
C ALA A 435 6.13 -17.00 -13.81
N ARG A 436 4.83 -16.72 -14.04
CA ARG A 436 4.34 -15.36 -14.29
C ARG A 436 4.59 -14.44 -13.09
N THR A 437 4.30 -14.89 -11.87
CA THR A 437 4.56 -14.10 -10.65
C THR A 437 6.06 -13.84 -10.49
N ILE A 438 6.91 -14.84 -10.68
CA ILE A 438 8.38 -14.67 -10.64
C ILE A 438 8.82 -13.63 -11.68
N ALA A 439 8.36 -13.72 -12.92
CA ALA A 439 8.73 -12.78 -13.97
C ALA A 439 8.30 -11.34 -13.64
N LEU A 440 7.05 -11.14 -13.19
CA LEU A 440 6.56 -9.80 -12.82
C LEU A 440 7.22 -9.25 -11.56
N THR A 441 7.52 -10.09 -10.56
CA THR A 441 8.27 -9.67 -9.37
C THR A 441 9.69 -9.29 -9.74
N ARG A 442 10.37 -10.08 -10.58
CA ARG A 442 11.72 -9.74 -11.04
C ARG A 442 11.74 -8.43 -11.81
N ALA A 443 10.79 -8.23 -12.74
CA ALA A 443 10.67 -6.97 -13.46
C ALA A 443 10.38 -5.79 -12.52
N ALA A 444 9.49 -5.96 -11.53
CA ALA A 444 9.12 -4.91 -10.58
C ALA A 444 10.28 -4.48 -9.66
N PHE A 445 11.16 -5.41 -9.30
CA PHE A 445 12.35 -5.15 -8.49
C PHE A 445 13.63 -5.00 -9.32
N ASP A 446 13.53 -4.89 -10.65
CA ASP A 446 14.65 -4.82 -11.61
C ASP A 446 15.70 -5.95 -11.46
N LEU A 447 15.24 -7.15 -11.07
CA LEU A 447 16.07 -8.33 -10.83
C LEU A 447 16.37 -9.12 -12.11
N ASP A 448 15.81 -8.71 -13.25
CA ASP A 448 16.02 -9.38 -14.55
C ASP A 448 17.46 -9.22 -15.08
N SER A 449 18.16 -8.18 -14.61
CA SER A 449 19.56 -7.94 -14.89
C SER A 449 20.53 -8.81 -14.07
N ILE A 450 20.02 -9.62 -13.12
CA ILE A 450 20.86 -10.42 -12.21
C ILE A 450 21.17 -11.79 -12.83
N GLU A 451 22.45 -12.02 -13.10
CA GLU A 451 23.00 -13.30 -13.54
C GLU A 451 23.54 -14.10 -12.33
N ALA A 452 23.02 -15.32 -12.13
CA ALA A 452 23.45 -16.20 -11.05
C ALA A 452 24.45 -17.23 -11.58
N GLU A 453 25.73 -17.05 -11.26
CA GLU A 453 26.78 -18.01 -11.59
C GLU A 453 27.02 -18.99 -10.43
N THR A 454 26.93 -20.30 -10.70
CA THR A 454 27.29 -21.31 -9.69
C THR A 454 28.80 -21.46 -9.63
N PHE A 455 29.42 -20.91 -8.59
CA PHE A 455 30.84 -21.08 -8.34
C PHE A 455 31.11 -22.43 -7.66
N ASN A 456 31.54 -23.43 -8.45
CA ASN A 456 32.01 -24.72 -7.95
C ASN A 456 33.55 -24.76 -8.01
N PRO A 457 34.28 -24.34 -6.96
CA PRO A 457 35.73 -24.31 -6.99
C PRO A 457 36.30 -25.73 -7.16
N GLN A 458 36.91 -25.98 -8.32
CA GLN A 458 37.59 -27.24 -8.67
C GLN A 458 39.03 -26.90 -9.05
N GLY A 459 40.02 -27.57 -8.45
CA GLY A 459 41.44 -27.39 -8.78
C GLY A 459 42.37 -27.22 -7.58
N LYS A 460 43.68 -27.28 -7.82
CA LYS A 460 44.73 -26.91 -6.85
C LYS A 460 45.27 -25.53 -7.25
N LEU A 461 45.21 -24.56 -6.33
CA LEU A 461 45.71 -23.19 -6.52
C LEU A 461 47.20 -23.19 -6.92
N THR A 462 47.52 -22.64 -8.10
CA THR A 462 48.91 -22.49 -8.58
C THR A 462 49.41 -21.05 -8.45
N SER A 463 50.74 -20.82 -8.50
CA SER A 463 51.31 -19.47 -8.44
C SER A 463 50.88 -18.60 -9.63
N THR A 464 50.76 -19.21 -10.81
CA THR A 464 50.25 -18.55 -12.02
C THR A 464 48.79 -18.10 -11.87
N ASP A 465 47.97 -18.82 -11.08
CA ASP A 465 46.60 -18.41 -10.80
C ASP A 465 46.57 -17.16 -9.92
N LEU A 466 47.52 -17.03 -8.99
CA LEU A 466 47.65 -15.83 -8.15
C LEU A 466 48.09 -14.60 -8.96
N GLU A 467 49.06 -14.77 -9.86
CA GLU A 467 49.53 -13.69 -10.74
C GLU A 467 48.45 -13.20 -11.72
N LYS A 468 47.56 -14.09 -12.18
CA LYS A 468 46.44 -13.68 -13.05
C LYS A 468 45.31 -12.98 -12.29
N ASN A 469 45.22 -13.14 -10.97
CA ASN A 469 44.08 -12.71 -10.17
C ASN A 469 44.45 -11.65 -9.11
N HIS A 470 45.42 -10.78 -9.40
CA HIS A 470 45.84 -9.69 -8.50
C HIS A 470 44.64 -8.84 -8.01
N LEU A 471 43.68 -8.51 -8.88
CA LEU A 471 42.47 -7.77 -8.47
C LEU A 471 41.68 -8.45 -7.34
N THR A 472 41.62 -9.77 -7.30
CA THR A 472 40.92 -10.51 -6.23
C THR A 472 41.76 -10.53 -4.95
N ILE A 473 43.07 -10.75 -5.08
CA ILE A 473 44.01 -10.80 -3.95
C ILE A 473 44.08 -9.44 -3.26
N ASP A 474 44.17 -8.38 -4.04
CA ASP A 474 44.26 -7.00 -3.55
C ASP A 474 42.95 -6.58 -2.86
N ASN A 475 41.83 -7.22 -3.15
CA ASN A 475 40.51 -6.89 -2.61
C ASN A 475 39.95 -7.96 -1.66
N ILE A 476 40.81 -8.81 -1.08
CA ILE A 476 40.37 -9.76 -0.05
C ILE A 476 39.78 -8.99 1.13
N PRO A 477 38.51 -9.23 1.50
CA PRO A 477 37.88 -8.54 2.62
C PRO A 477 38.56 -8.90 3.95
N LEU A 478 39.08 -7.88 4.62
CA LEU A 478 39.48 -7.92 6.03
C LEU A 478 38.29 -7.59 6.97
N TRP A 479 37.25 -6.99 6.41
CA TRP A 479 36.04 -6.57 7.12
C TRP A 479 34.84 -7.44 6.76
N ASP A 480 34.09 -7.85 7.78
CA ASP A 480 32.74 -8.38 7.66
C ASP A 480 31.74 -7.24 7.89
N THR A 481 30.54 -7.40 7.32
CA THR A 481 29.41 -6.49 7.44
C THR A 481 29.08 -6.13 8.89
N ARG A 482 29.04 -7.13 9.79
CA ARG A 482 28.58 -6.90 11.17
C ARG A 482 29.54 -6.01 11.98
N PRO A 483 30.87 -6.29 12.05
CA PRO A 483 31.83 -5.41 12.71
C PRO A 483 31.90 -4.00 12.10
N LEU A 484 31.76 -3.88 10.78
CA LEU A 484 31.71 -2.58 10.12
C LEU A 484 30.50 -1.78 10.59
N LEU A 485 29.30 -2.36 10.56
CA LEU A 485 28.08 -1.69 11.03
C LEU A 485 28.18 -1.26 12.49
N GLN A 486 28.77 -2.09 13.35
CA GLN A 486 29.02 -1.72 14.74
C GLN A 486 29.96 -0.50 14.84
N SER A 487 31.04 -0.50 14.04
CA SER A 487 31.98 0.62 13.96
C SER A 487 31.30 1.89 13.41
N ASN A 488 30.45 1.75 12.39
CA ASN A 488 29.67 2.85 11.82
C ASN A 488 28.70 3.45 12.86
N ARG A 489 27.99 2.60 13.61
CA ARG A 489 27.10 3.06 14.70
C ARG A 489 27.85 3.83 15.78
N GLN A 490 29.06 3.40 16.11
CA GLN A 490 29.88 4.07 17.11
C GLN A 490 30.52 5.37 16.61
N LEU A 491 31.02 5.39 15.37
CA LEU A 491 31.91 6.45 14.87
C LEU A 491 31.25 7.40 13.87
N GLN A 492 30.22 6.93 13.16
CA GLN A 492 29.69 7.56 11.95
C GLN A 492 28.18 7.85 12.03
N GLN A 493 27.51 7.37 13.07
CA GLN A 493 26.09 7.65 13.29
C GLN A 493 25.86 9.13 13.60
N LEU A 494 26.76 9.71 14.41
CA LEU A 494 26.83 11.12 14.81
C LEU A 494 25.61 11.64 15.59
N ARG A 495 24.39 11.12 15.35
CA ARG A 495 23.13 11.45 16.04
C ARG A 495 22.26 10.20 16.19
N LEU A 496 21.46 10.16 17.25
CA LEU A 496 20.66 8.97 17.60
C LEU A 496 19.56 8.64 16.58
N TYR A 497 19.03 9.65 15.90
CA TYR A 497 17.99 9.49 14.87
C TYR A 497 18.54 9.10 13.49
N TYR A 498 19.86 9.03 13.32
CA TYR A 498 20.44 8.40 12.13
C TYR A 498 20.82 6.97 12.44
N GLN A 499 20.66 6.08 11.46
CA GLN A 499 21.00 4.68 11.61
C GLN A 499 21.59 4.09 10.32
N PHE A 500 22.49 3.12 10.50
CA PHE A 500 22.95 2.24 9.44
C PHE A 500 22.26 0.88 9.62
N THR A 501 21.27 0.63 8.75
CA THR A 501 20.48 -0.62 8.73
C THR A 501 21.30 -1.77 8.18
N ASP A 502 21.86 -1.57 6.99
CA ASP A 502 22.64 -2.57 6.27
C ASP A 502 23.97 -2.00 5.72
N ALA A 503 24.88 -2.90 5.38
CA ALA A 503 26.07 -2.59 4.60
C ALA A 503 26.30 -3.66 3.54
N ASN A 504 26.67 -3.28 2.33
CA ASN A 504 26.79 -4.22 1.22
C ASN A 504 28.14 -4.07 0.53
N PHE A 505 28.67 -5.20 0.06
CA PHE A 505 29.89 -5.20 -0.74
C PHE A 505 29.59 -4.71 -2.14
N ASP A 506 30.43 -3.81 -2.63
CA ASP A 506 30.33 -3.27 -3.99
C ASP A 506 31.74 -3.01 -4.55
N ARG A 507 31.85 -2.74 -5.86
CA ARG A 507 33.13 -2.52 -6.56
C ARG A 507 33.10 -1.22 -7.35
N TYR A 508 33.97 -0.29 -6.98
CA TYR A 508 34.12 0.99 -7.66
C TYR A 508 35.44 1.06 -8.42
N THR A 509 35.43 1.81 -9.53
CA THR A 509 36.65 2.17 -10.25
C THR A 509 37.22 3.44 -9.63
N ILE A 510 38.33 3.30 -8.92
CA ILE A 510 38.96 4.38 -8.15
C ILE A 510 40.22 4.85 -8.87
N LYS A 511 40.37 6.17 -9.02
CA LYS A 511 41.60 6.84 -9.48
C LYS A 511 42.66 6.74 -8.39
N VAL A 512 43.90 6.45 -8.79
CA VAL A 512 45.03 6.28 -7.87
C VAL A 512 46.24 7.00 -8.45
N LYS A 513 47.03 7.61 -7.57
CA LYS A 513 48.35 8.14 -7.93
C LYS A 513 49.30 6.97 -8.26
N PRO A 514 50.15 7.09 -9.30
CA PRO A 514 51.09 6.03 -9.70
C PRO A 514 51.93 5.45 -8.56
N ASP A 515 52.33 6.29 -7.60
CA ASP A 515 53.22 5.89 -6.50
C ASP A 515 52.50 5.09 -5.40
N GLN A 516 51.18 5.26 -5.27
CA GLN A 516 50.37 4.49 -4.31
C GLN A 516 49.87 3.15 -4.85
N PHE A 517 49.87 2.97 -6.18
CA PHE A 517 49.44 1.73 -6.84
C PHE A 517 50.28 0.51 -6.40
N LYS A 518 51.54 0.72 -5.97
CA LYS A 518 52.41 -0.35 -5.47
C LYS A 518 52.28 -0.61 -3.95
N ALA A 519 51.78 0.36 -3.18
CA ALA A 519 51.77 0.29 -1.71
C ALA A 519 50.62 -0.58 -1.14
N GLY A 520 49.58 -0.86 -1.93
CA GLY A 520 48.41 -1.64 -1.50
C GLY A 520 48.69 -3.13 -1.21
N LEU A 521 49.78 -3.67 -1.75
CA LEU A 521 50.08 -5.12 -1.69
C LEU A 521 50.70 -5.59 -0.36
N ASN A 522 51.21 -4.68 0.49
CA ASN A 522 52.14 -5.07 1.56
C ASN A 522 51.81 -4.53 2.97
N ASN A 523 50.58 -4.04 3.18
CA ASN A 523 50.14 -3.55 4.49
C ASN A 523 49.36 -4.66 5.23
N VAL A 524 50.02 -5.35 6.15
CA VAL A 524 49.37 -6.35 7.02
C VAL A 524 49.22 -5.74 8.41
N GLY A 525 47.98 -5.61 8.91
CA GLY A 525 47.73 -4.94 10.20
C GLY A 525 48.38 -5.65 11.40
N ARG A 526 48.22 -6.98 11.50
CA ARG A 526 48.88 -7.83 12.50
C ARG A 526 49.10 -9.22 11.91
N LEU A 527 50.32 -9.75 12.04
CA LEU A 527 50.64 -11.13 11.66
C LEU A 527 50.99 -11.93 12.92
N ASN A 528 50.14 -12.89 13.29
CA ASN A 528 50.30 -13.74 14.47
C ASN A 528 50.20 -15.21 14.06
N VAL A 529 51.35 -15.87 13.93
CA VAL A 529 51.43 -17.26 13.46
C VAL A 529 52.42 -18.04 14.32
N SER A 530 52.12 -19.30 14.62
CA SER A 530 52.95 -20.14 15.49
C SER A 530 54.28 -20.56 14.82
N LYS A 531 54.26 -20.80 13.52
CA LYS A 531 55.45 -20.99 12.67
C LYS A 531 55.21 -20.35 11.31
N LEU A 532 56.18 -19.58 10.81
CA LEU A 532 56.17 -19.05 9.45
C LEU A 532 57.42 -19.57 8.73
N ASN A 533 57.22 -20.49 7.78
CA ASN A 533 58.28 -21.06 6.95
C ASN A 533 58.05 -20.61 5.51
N VAL A 534 58.94 -19.78 4.97
CA VAL A 534 58.84 -19.29 3.59
C VAL A 534 60.18 -19.52 2.88
N GLY A 535 60.15 -20.12 1.69
CA GLY A 535 61.36 -20.40 0.91
C GLY A 535 62.08 -19.11 0.45
N ARG A 536 61.34 -18.18 -0.17
CA ARG A 536 61.82 -16.81 -0.47
C ARG A 536 60.69 -15.81 -0.22
N LEU A 537 61.00 -14.65 0.35
CA LEU A 537 60.07 -13.53 0.49
C LEU A 537 60.73 -12.27 -0.09
N ASN A 538 60.19 -11.76 -1.19
CA ASN A 538 60.72 -10.61 -1.93
C ASN A 538 59.61 -9.55 -2.05
N LEU A 539 59.74 -8.44 -1.32
CA LEU A 539 58.74 -7.36 -1.32
C LEU A 539 59.46 -6.00 -1.29
N ASP A 540 59.05 -5.06 -2.12
CA ASP A 540 59.65 -3.71 -2.18
C ASP A 540 59.51 -2.97 -0.82
N TRP A 541 58.37 -3.14 -0.13
CA TRP A 541 58.09 -2.48 1.16
C TRP A 541 57.23 -3.41 2.02
N LEU A 542 57.51 -3.59 3.32
CA LEU A 542 56.59 -4.27 4.26
C LEU A 542 56.26 -3.38 5.47
N ASN A 543 54.97 -3.21 5.78
CA ASN A 543 54.52 -2.40 6.91
C ASN A 543 53.57 -3.20 7.82
N LEU A 544 53.94 -3.30 9.11
CA LEU A 544 53.27 -4.14 10.11
C LEU A 544 53.21 -3.40 11.44
N ALA A 545 52.00 -3.28 12.02
CA ALA A 545 51.88 -2.68 13.35
C ALA A 545 52.47 -3.58 14.44
N ARG A 546 52.28 -4.90 14.34
CA ARG A 546 52.90 -5.90 15.24
C ARG A 546 53.15 -7.22 14.52
N LEU A 547 54.33 -7.81 14.72
CA LEU A 547 54.68 -9.16 14.27
C LEU A 547 54.99 -10.05 15.50
N ASN A 548 54.22 -11.13 15.68
CA ASN A 548 54.42 -12.11 16.76
C ASN A 548 54.54 -13.53 16.20
N VAL A 549 55.72 -14.15 16.31
CA VAL A 549 55.98 -15.47 15.71
C VAL A 549 56.83 -16.33 16.66
N ALA A 550 56.40 -17.55 16.97
CA ALA A 550 57.18 -18.42 17.88
C ALA A 550 58.44 -19.00 17.21
N ARG A 551 58.40 -19.31 15.90
CA ARG A 551 59.59 -19.63 15.08
C ARG A 551 59.44 -19.08 13.66
N LEU A 552 60.41 -18.27 13.21
CA LEU A 552 60.47 -17.73 11.85
C LEU A 552 61.69 -18.33 11.12
N ASN A 553 61.45 -19.06 10.02
CA ASN A 553 62.51 -19.67 9.21
C ASN A 553 62.36 -19.22 7.75
N VAL A 554 63.32 -18.42 7.24
CA VAL A 554 63.27 -17.85 5.89
C VAL A 554 64.60 -18.12 5.18
N ALA A 555 64.58 -18.79 4.02
CA ALA A 555 65.83 -19.14 3.33
C ALA A 555 66.46 -17.93 2.60
N SER A 556 65.65 -17.03 2.03
CA SER A 556 66.12 -15.70 1.62
C SER A 556 65.03 -14.63 1.78
N LEU A 557 65.36 -13.53 2.47
CA LEU A 557 64.50 -12.37 2.68
C LEU A 557 65.13 -11.15 2.01
N ASN A 558 64.44 -10.57 1.02
CA ASN A 558 64.89 -9.36 0.31
C ASN A 558 63.79 -8.30 0.42
N LEU A 559 64.09 -7.17 1.08
CA LEU A 559 63.17 -6.03 1.22
C LEU A 559 63.92 -4.70 1.07
N ASP A 560 63.39 -3.75 0.30
CA ASP A 560 64.00 -2.43 0.19
C ASP A 560 63.69 -1.59 1.45
N TRP A 561 62.50 -1.73 2.03
CA TRP A 561 62.09 -1.00 3.24
C TRP A 561 61.22 -1.84 4.20
N LEU A 562 61.62 -1.92 5.49
CA LEU A 562 60.83 -2.57 6.55
C LEU A 562 60.46 -1.61 7.69
N ASN A 563 59.15 -1.43 7.94
CA ASN A 563 58.64 -0.61 9.04
C ASN A 563 57.83 -1.45 10.04
N LEU A 564 58.28 -1.51 11.30
CA LEU A 564 57.70 -2.34 12.36
C LEU A 564 57.57 -1.56 13.68
N ALA A 565 56.34 -1.41 14.18
CA ALA A 565 56.15 -0.74 15.46
C ALA A 565 56.49 -1.62 16.68
N ARG A 566 56.26 -2.95 16.61
CA ARG A 566 56.72 -3.93 17.62
C ARG A 566 57.02 -5.29 16.99
N LEU A 567 58.14 -5.90 17.40
CA LEU A 567 58.60 -7.22 16.95
C LEU A 567 58.79 -8.19 18.14
N ASN A 568 58.13 -9.35 18.12
CA ASN A 568 58.31 -10.43 19.11
C ASN A 568 58.50 -11.78 18.39
N VAL A 569 59.73 -12.32 18.40
CA VAL A 569 60.10 -13.59 17.74
C VAL A 569 60.94 -14.48 18.64
N ALA A 570 60.40 -15.62 19.12
CA ALA A 570 61.09 -16.45 20.11
C ALA A 570 62.29 -17.24 19.55
N ARG A 571 62.31 -17.59 18.25
CA ARG A 571 63.48 -18.11 17.53
C ARG A 571 63.46 -17.64 16.07
N LEU A 572 64.54 -17.01 15.62
CA LEU A 572 64.71 -16.47 14.27
C LEU A 572 65.87 -17.19 13.55
N ASN A 573 65.62 -17.71 12.35
CA ASN A 573 66.66 -18.26 11.47
C ASN A 573 66.47 -17.74 10.04
N VAL A 574 67.43 -16.97 9.54
CA VAL A 574 67.40 -16.38 8.19
C VAL A 574 68.72 -16.70 7.50
N ALA A 575 68.68 -17.47 6.41
CA ALA A 575 69.90 -17.95 5.75
C ALA A 575 70.55 -16.91 4.83
N SER A 576 69.77 -15.96 4.30
CA SER A 576 70.27 -14.77 3.60
C SER A 576 69.28 -13.61 3.77
N LEU A 577 69.78 -12.43 4.16
CA LEU A 577 68.99 -11.24 4.44
C LEU A 577 69.59 -10.06 3.69
N ASN A 578 68.81 -9.45 2.80
CA ASN A 578 69.18 -8.20 2.14
C ASN A 578 68.11 -7.14 2.48
N LEU A 579 68.55 -6.06 3.13
CA LEU A 579 67.71 -4.98 3.65
C LEU A 579 68.41 -3.64 3.42
N ASP A 580 67.79 -2.78 2.62
CA ASP A 580 68.35 -1.44 2.36
C ASP A 580 68.04 -0.47 3.51
N TRP A 581 66.85 -0.59 4.14
CA TRP A 581 66.44 0.28 5.25
C TRP A 581 65.51 -0.41 6.28
N LEU A 582 65.75 -0.19 7.58
CA LEU A 582 65.01 -0.81 8.70
C LEU A 582 64.64 0.21 9.79
N ASN A 583 63.35 0.25 10.19
CA ASN A 583 62.88 1.04 11.33
C ASN A 583 62.10 0.20 12.35
N LEU A 584 62.62 0.16 13.58
CA LEU A 584 62.09 -0.59 14.73
C LEU A 584 61.90 0.34 15.93
N LYS A 585 60.65 0.54 16.37
CA LYS A 585 60.36 1.40 17.53
C LYS A 585 60.56 0.73 18.90
N SER A 586 60.47 -0.61 18.97
CA SER A 586 60.68 -1.39 20.20
C SER A 586 60.83 -2.89 19.87
N SER A 587 61.91 -3.53 20.35
CA SER A 587 62.17 -4.97 20.22
C SER A 587 62.50 -5.59 21.57
N ASN A 588 62.03 -6.81 21.83
CA ASN A 588 62.28 -7.52 23.09
C ASN A 588 62.65 -8.98 22.77
N ASN A 589 63.86 -9.25 22.23
CA ASN A 589 64.41 -10.61 22.12
C ASN A 589 65.94 -10.66 21.91
N THR A 590 66.55 -11.72 22.46
CA THR A 590 67.95 -12.12 22.40
C THR A 590 68.30 -12.75 21.05
N ILE A 591 69.13 -12.08 20.24
CA ILE A 591 69.60 -12.57 18.93
C ILE A 591 71.00 -13.21 19.10
N LYS A 592 71.19 -14.45 18.63
CA LYS A 592 72.53 -15.02 18.42
C LYS A 592 72.97 -14.77 16.97
N PRO A 593 74.11 -14.12 16.72
CA PRO A 593 74.56 -13.86 15.35
C PRO A 593 75.32 -15.07 14.80
N ALA A 594 74.84 -15.63 13.69
CA ALA A 594 75.65 -16.45 12.81
C ALA A 594 75.38 -15.97 11.37
N ASN A 595 76.42 -15.38 10.77
CA ASN A 595 76.55 -15.01 9.35
C ASN A 595 75.63 -13.88 8.84
N LEU A 596 75.91 -12.64 9.27
CA LEU A 596 75.52 -11.43 8.54
C LEU A 596 76.66 -11.04 7.59
N GLY A 597 76.50 -11.36 6.30
CA GLY A 597 77.32 -10.80 5.23
C GLY A 597 77.05 -9.29 5.07
N GLN A 598 78.10 -8.55 4.73
CA GLN A 598 78.21 -7.09 4.75
C GLN A 598 77.13 -6.33 3.93
N LYS A 599 76.29 -5.53 4.62
CA LYS A 599 75.80 -4.17 4.28
C LYS A 599 74.51 -3.82 5.03
N ALA A 600 74.57 -3.66 6.36
CA ALA A 600 73.48 -3.04 7.12
C ALA A 600 74.02 -1.79 7.81
N ALA A 601 73.72 -0.61 7.25
CA ALA A 601 74.03 0.66 7.91
C ALA A 601 72.93 0.97 8.93
N LEU A 602 73.15 0.61 10.19
CA LEU A 602 72.31 1.04 11.30
C LEU A 602 72.54 2.53 11.57
N ARG A 603 71.58 3.39 11.18
CA ARG A 603 71.54 4.78 11.63
C ARG A 603 70.48 4.90 12.73
N GLU A 604 70.94 4.92 13.98
CA GLU A 604 70.11 5.18 15.15
C GLU A 604 69.80 6.68 15.21
N GLN A 605 68.52 7.07 15.10
CA GLN A 605 68.08 8.45 15.33
C GLN A 605 67.46 8.53 16.72
N ALA A 606 68.21 9.14 17.65
CA ALA A 606 67.73 9.50 18.96
C ALA A 606 66.63 10.56 18.84
N ASN A 607 65.44 10.26 19.35
CA ASN A 607 64.45 11.27 19.68
C ASN A 607 64.86 11.95 20.98
N ASN A 608 65.05 13.27 20.97
CA ASN A 608 64.66 14.14 22.08
C ASN A 608 64.55 15.62 21.65
N LEU A 609 63.34 16.14 21.90
CA LEU A 609 62.96 17.48 22.34
C LEU A 609 63.86 18.70 22.00
N GLY A 610 63.28 19.58 21.18
CA GLY A 610 63.12 21.02 21.45
C GLY A 610 64.36 21.87 21.67
N GLN A 611 64.71 22.70 20.69
CA GLN A 611 65.17 24.07 20.94
C GLN A 611 65.12 24.93 19.67
N LYS A 612 64.68 26.17 19.88
CA LYS A 612 64.62 27.32 18.95
C LYS A 612 65.82 27.37 18.00
N ALA A 613 65.55 27.52 16.70
CA ALA A 613 66.52 28.03 15.75
C ALA A 613 66.00 29.35 15.17
N THR A 614 66.73 30.40 15.53
CA THR A 614 66.63 31.80 15.18
C THR A 614 66.61 32.05 13.66
N LEU A 615 65.76 33.00 13.26
CA LEU A 615 65.81 33.72 12.00
C LEU A 615 67.24 34.18 11.71
N ARG A 616 67.80 33.73 10.57
CA ARG A 616 68.97 34.35 9.96
C ARG A 616 68.59 34.73 8.53
N GLU A 617 68.49 36.03 8.33
CA GLU A 617 68.25 36.66 7.05
C GLU A 617 69.41 36.43 6.07
N GLN A 618 69.05 36.34 4.79
CA GLN A 618 69.73 36.81 3.57
C GLN A 618 69.89 35.73 2.48
N PRO A 619 69.85 36.11 1.19
CA PRO A 619 68.99 37.13 0.57
C PRO A 619 68.25 36.61 -0.68
N ASN A 620 67.16 37.29 -1.00
CA ASN A 620 66.43 37.21 -2.27
C ASN A 620 67.39 37.28 -3.46
N ASN A 621 67.47 36.21 -4.25
CA ASN A 621 67.91 36.25 -5.65
C ASN A 621 67.59 34.93 -6.38
N LEU A 622 66.30 34.69 -6.68
CA LEU A 622 65.92 33.86 -7.82
C LEU A 622 64.84 34.58 -8.61
N LYS A 623 65.28 35.13 -9.73
CA LYS A 623 64.47 35.76 -10.77
C LYS A 623 63.40 34.79 -11.24
N ALA A 624 62.19 35.31 -11.43
CA ALA A 624 61.08 34.64 -12.09
C ALA A 624 61.47 34.26 -13.54
N ASN A 625 61.93 33.03 -13.72
CA ASN A 625 62.08 32.44 -15.04
C ASN A 625 60.81 31.62 -15.35
N ASN A 626 59.97 32.21 -16.21
CA ASN A 626 59.09 31.58 -17.22
C ASN A 626 59.02 30.04 -17.23
N LEU A 627 58.44 29.44 -16.19
CA LEU A 627 57.84 28.11 -16.30
C LEU A 627 56.47 28.33 -16.92
N LYS A 628 56.42 28.22 -18.25
CA LYS A 628 55.18 27.89 -18.97
C LYS A 628 54.51 26.76 -18.19
N ALA A 629 53.21 26.92 -17.94
CA ALA A 629 52.34 25.88 -17.41
C ALA A 629 52.33 24.69 -18.39
N ASN A 630 53.36 23.85 -18.31
CA ASN A 630 53.31 22.53 -18.88
C ASN A 630 52.30 21.76 -18.06
N ASN A 631 51.20 21.40 -18.73
CA ASN A 631 50.21 20.43 -18.28
C ASN A 631 50.90 19.22 -17.65
N LEU A 632 51.09 19.24 -16.32
CA LEU A 632 51.20 18.04 -15.50
C LEU A 632 49.82 17.39 -15.55
N LYS A 633 49.51 16.71 -16.65
CA LYS A 633 48.57 15.60 -16.61
C LYS A 633 49.18 14.60 -15.63
N LEU A 634 48.80 14.70 -14.34
CA LEU A 634 49.02 13.61 -13.42
C LEU A 634 48.47 12.38 -14.11
N ASN A 635 49.34 11.42 -14.40
CA ASN A 635 49.00 10.17 -15.05
C ASN A 635 48.21 9.32 -14.04
N THR A 636 46.98 9.71 -13.73
CA THR A 636 46.09 9.03 -12.78
C THR A 636 45.69 7.70 -13.40
N LYS A 637 46.14 6.60 -12.79
CA LYS A 637 45.67 5.26 -13.15
C LYS A 637 44.35 4.98 -12.46
N THR A 638 43.55 4.08 -13.01
CA THR A 638 42.31 3.60 -12.40
C THR A 638 42.47 2.15 -11.94
N GLN A 639 41.92 1.79 -10.79
CA GLN A 639 41.87 0.41 -10.29
C GLN A 639 40.46 0.06 -9.82
N LYS A 640 40.09 -1.23 -9.95
CA LYS A 640 38.87 -1.74 -9.32
C LYS A 640 39.14 -2.01 -7.84
N GLN A 641 38.30 -1.44 -6.98
CA GLN A 641 38.40 -1.55 -5.54
C GLN A 641 37.06 -2.04 -4.99
N GLN A 642 37.12 -3.12 -4.23
CA GLN A 642 35.98 -3.61 -3.45
C GLN A 642 35.86 -2.77 -2.18
N VAL A 643 34.63 -2.36 -1.90
CA VAL A 643 34.28 -1.52 -0.76
C VAL A 643 33.06 -2.10 -0.05
N LEU A 644 32.86 -1.67 1.18
CA LEU A 644 31.59 -1.80 1.88
C LEU A 644 30.92 -0.44 1.91
N VAL A 645 29.67 -0.39 1.46
CA VAL A 645 28.84 0.82 1.43
C VAL A 645 27.72 0.66 2.46
N ALA A 646 27.46 1.70 3.24
CA ALA A 646 26.34 1.71 4.19
C ALA A 646 25.64 3.07 4.17
N ALA A 647 24.34 3.07 3.88
CA ALA A 647 23.50 4.27 3.86
C ALA A 647 23.14 4.72 5.28
N ARG A 648 23.15 6.04 5.51
CA ARG A 648 22.76 6.64 6.78
C ARG A 648 21.30 7.11 6.68
N GLU A 649 20.39 6.25 7.10
CA GLU A 649 18.95 6.51 7.05
C GLU A 649 18.45 7.21 8.32
N LEU A 650 17.29 7.86 8.21
CA LEU A 650 16.62 8.52 9.32
C LEU A 650 15.61 7.57 9.98
N ASP A 651 15.76 7.37 11.28
CA ASP A 651 14.76 6.76 12.15
C ASP A 651 14.06 7.84 12.97
N TYR A 652 12.82 8.17 12.58
CA TYR A 652 12.03 9.18 13.29
C TYR A 652 11.64 8.76 14.71
N ASP A 653 11.49 7.46 14.96
CA ASP A 653 11.11 6.96 16.29
C ASP A 653 12.22 7.17 17.32
N ALA A 654 13.47 7.35 16.85
CA ALA A 654 14.64 7.69 17.65
C ALA A 654 14.84 9.22 17.88
N VAL A 655 14.01 10.08 17.28
CA VAL A 655 13.98 11.52 17.60
C VAL A 655 13.49 11.72 19.05
N PRO A 656 14.05 12.67 19.85
CA PRO A 656 13.62 12.90 21.22
C PRO A 656 12.10 13.10 21.33
N LYS A 657 11.46 12.48 22.31
CA LYS A 657 9.98 12.50 22.47
C LYS A 657 9.38 13.90 22.45
N GLN A 658 10.08 14.89 23.01
CA GLN A 658 9.63 16.29 23.02
C GLN A 658 9.62 16.92 21.63
N ALA A 659 10.45 16.41 20.72
CA ALA A 659 10.55 16.82 19.32
C ALA A 659 9.73 15.93 18.38
N GLN A 660 9.03 14.89 18.87
CA GLN A 660 8.16 14.03 18.05
C GLN A 660 6.81 14.71 17.75
N THR A 661 6.86 15.90 17.17
CA THR A 661 5.68 16.66 16.75
C THR A 661 5.30 16.32 15.31
N TRP A 662 4.07 16.62 14.90
CA TRP A 662 3.64 16.43 13.52
C TRP A 662 4.51 17.22 12.52
N VAL A 663 4.85 18.47 12.86
CA VAL A 663 5.72 19.33 12.03
C VAL A 663 7.08 18.68 11.84
N ASN A 664 7.69 18.23 12.93
CA ASN A 664 9.01 17.61 12.85
C ASN A 664 8.99 16.31 12.04
N LYS A 665 7.92 15.52 12.17
CA LYS A 665 7.75 14.25 11.46
C LYS A 665 7.62 14.40 9.96
N HIS A 666 6.94 15.45 9.51
CA HIS A 666 6.51 15.56 8.11
C HIS A 666 7.20 16.69 7.34
N LEU A 667 7.83 17.64 8.01
CA LEU A 667 8.38 18.86 7.40
C LEU A 667 9.85 19.11 7.75
N VAL A 668 10.38 18.55 8.84
CA VAL A 668 11.75 18.86 9.30
C VAL A 668 12.65 17.64 9.19
N TYR A 669 12.32 16.54 9.86
CA TYR A 669 13.07 15.28 9.81
C TYR A 669 12.51 14.44 8.66
N THR A 670 12.86 14.80 7.43
CA THR A 670 12.27 14.23 6.21
C THR A 670 13.11 13.14 5.56
N HIS A 671 14.43 13.12 5.77
CA HIS A 671 15.35 12.27 5.03
C HIS A 671 16.56 11.81 5.86
N GLY A 672 17.13 10.67 5.45
CA GLY A 672 18.47 10.26 5.88
C GLY A 672 19.55 11.10 5.20
N TYR A 673 20.74 11.18 5.78
CA TYR A 673 21.81 12.03 5.24
C TYR A 673 23.17 11.34 5.22
N GLY A 674 23.69 11.10 4.02
CA GLY A 674 25.03 10.55 3.82
C GLY A 674 25.10 9.03 3.74
N PHE A 675 26.31 8.57 3.48
CA PHE A 675 26.67 7.15 3.50
C PHE A 675 28.14 7.03 3.88
N THR A 676 28.55 5.82 4.26
CA THR A 676 29.96 5.47 4.45
C THR A 676 30.42 4.58 3.32
N LEU A 677 31.67 4.75 2.90
CA LEU A 677 32.33 3.91 1.90
C LEU A 677 33.67 3.49 2.47
N SER A 678 33.85 2.21 2.76
CA SER A 678 35.04 1.67 3.41
C SER A 678 35.77 0.68 2.53
N ALA A 679 37.09 0.81 2.42
CA ALA A 679 37.90 -0.16 1.69
C ALA A 679 37.91 -1.50 2.44
N VAL A 680 37.59 -2.60 1.75
CA VAL A 680 37.47 -3.90 2.43
C VAL A 680 38.81 -4.50 2.83
N ASN A 681 39.88 -4.12 2.12
CA ASN A 681 41.24 -4.62 2.27
C ASN A 681 42.15 -3.74 3.14
N GLN A 682 41.62 -2.66 3.73
CA GLN A 682 42.42 -1.72 4.53
C GLN A 682 41.89 -1.59 5.94
N VAL A 683 42.83 -1.39 6.87
CA VAL A 683 42.52 -1.18 8.29
C VAL A 683 43.12 0.16 8.69
N GLY A 684 42.27 1.04 9.22
CA GLY A 684 42.66 2.32 9.78
C GLY A 684 43.33 2.19 11.15
N GLU A 685 43.59 3.33 11.77
CA GLU A 685 44.22 3.37 13.08
C GLU A 685 43.40 2.62 14.15
N GLY A 686 44.09 1.99 15.10
CA GLY A 686 43.44 1.27 16.19
C GLY A 686 42.73 -0.04 15.79
N GLY A 687 42.79 -0.43 14.52
CA GLY A 687 42.04 -1.59 14.02
C GLY A 687 40.61 -1.25 13.62
N LEU A 688 40.33 0.00 13.28
CA LEU A 688 39.03 0.49 12.80
C LEU A 688 38.95 0.48 11.26
N PRO A 689 37.76 0.56 10.66
CA PRO A 689 37.62 0.61 9.21
C PRO A 689 38.35 1.81 8.59
N TYR A 690 38.99 1.61 7.44
CA TYR A 690 39.52 2.71 6.65
C TYR A 690 38.43 3.23 5.70
N TYR A 691 37.98 4.46 5.94
CA TYR A 691 36.91 5.09 5.17
C TYR A 691 37.46 5.90 3.99
N PHE A 692 36.98 5.61 2.79
CA PHE A 692 37.07 6.50 1.64
C PHE A 692 36.08 7.66 1.75
N ILE A 693 34.87 7.38 2.22
CA ILE A 693 33.80 8.38 2.43
C ILE A 693 33.24 8.21 3.83
N LYS A 694 33.14 9.32 4.57
CA LYS A 694 32.62 9.34 5.94
C LYS A 694 32.15 10.73 6.38
N ASP A 695 31.73 10.80 7.64
CA ASP A 695 31.29 11.97 8.39
C ASP A 695 30.06 12.63 7.74
N ILE A 696 29.73 13.85 8.18
CA ILE A 696 28.66 14.69 7.64
C ILE A 696 29.16 16.14 7.61
N GLY A 697 28.92 16.84 6.51
CA GLY A 697 29.15 18.29 6.43
C GLY A 697 30.61 18.76 6.50
N SER A 698 31.56 17.84 6.32
CA SER A 698 32.99 18.06 6.49
C SER A 698 33.80 18.00 5.19
N GLY A 699 33.13 17.87 4.03
CA GLY A 699 33.80 17.81 2.75
C GLY A 699 34.21 19.21 2.22
N GLY A 700 35.51 19.41 2.02
CA GLY A 700 36.11 20.28 1.00
C GLY A 700 35.77 21.78 0.98
N GLY A 701 36.22 22.57 1.96
CA GLY A 701 36.23 24.05 1.88
C GLY A 701 34.85 24.71 1.73
N GLU A 702 34.79 26.05 1.64
CA GLU A 702 33.51 26.78 1.60
C GLU A 702 32.62 26.43 0.39
N ALA A 703 33.21 25.98 -0.72
CA ALA A 703 32.48 25.62 -1.94
C ALA A 703 31.73 24.27 -1.85
N LEU A 704 31.99 23.44 -0.83
CA LEU A 704 31.39 22.10 -0.70
C LEU A 704 30.74 21.87 0.68
N LYS A 705 30.34 22.94 1.38
CA LYS A 705 29.49 22.86 2.59
C LYS A 705 28.30 21.93 2.32
N GLY A 706 28.10 20.93 3.18
CA GLY A 706 27.09 19.88 2.99
C GLY A 706 27.63 18.55 2.46
N SER A 707 28.81 18.52 1.83
CA SER A 707 29.36 17.29 1.26
C SER A 707 30.00 16.37 2.30
N LEU A 708 30.09 15.07 1.97
CA LEU A 708 30.75 14.06 2.78
C LEU A 708 32.27 14.20 2.69
N TYR A 709 32.99 13.86 3.76
CA TYR A 709 34.44 13.81 3.73
C TYR A 709 34.92 12.73 2.76
N THR A 710 35.95 13.04 1.98
CA THR A 710 36.65 12.08 1.11
C THR A 710 38.11 11.98 1.53
N SER A 711 38.66 10.77 1.57
CA SER A 711 40.04 10.57 2.03
C SER A 711 41.11 11.13 1.09
N SER A 712 40.77 11.33 -0.20
CA SER A 712 41.65 11.99 -1.17
C SER A 712 40.87 12.64 -2.33
N PRO A 713 41.47 13.60 -3.07
CA PRO A 713 40.87 14.16 -4.29
C PRO A 713 40.57 13.08 -5.34
N GLU A 714 41.39 12.04 -5.42
CA GLU A 714 41.17 10.94 -6.36
C GLU A 714 39.92 10.14 -6.02
N ILE A 715 39.64 9.89 -4.73
CA ILE A 715 38.36 9.30 -4.29
C ILE A 715 37.20 10.20 -4.69
N ARG A 716 37.32 11.51 -4.43
CA ARG A 716 36.27 12.50 -4.77
C ARG A 716 35.96 12.54 -6.26
N ASP A 717 36.99 12.41 -7.09
CA ASP A 717 36.92 12.40 -8.55
C ASP A 717 36.46 11.04 -9.13
N SER A 718 36.41 10.01 -8.29
CA SER A 718 35.99 8.65 -8.66
C SER A 718 34.55 8.36 -8.24
N ILE A 719 34.13 8.91 -7.09
CA ILE A 719 32.80 8.73 -6.54
C ILE A 719 32.05 10.07 -6.62
N PRO A 720 31.06 10.19 -7.51
CA PRO A 720 30.29 11.42 -7.64
C PRO A 720 29.40 11.62 -6.40
N ILE A 721 29.86 12.42 -5.45
CA ILE A 721 29.08 12.86 -4.29
C ILE A 721 28.41 14.19 -4.68
N GLY A 722 27.11 14.13 -4.97
CA GLY A 722 26.26 15.30 -5.20
C GLY A 722 25.62 15.75 -3.89
N GLN A 723 24.30 15.60 -3.80
CA GLN A 723 23.51 15.83 -2.60
C GLN A 723 23.19 14.48 -1.94
N PRO A 724 23.77 14.14 -0.78
CA PRO A 724 23.67 12.79 -0.24
C PRO A 724 22.40 12.60 0.62
N ARG A 725 21.26 13.12 0.17
CA ARG A 725 19.97 13.03 0.88
C ARG A 725 19.23 11.76 0.48
N ILE A 726 18.69 11.05 1.46
CA ILE A 726 18.04 9.75 1.28
C ILE A 726 16.57 9.89 1.70
N TYR A 727 15.72 10.24 0.74
CA TYR A 727 14.28 10.39 0.92
C TYR A 727 13.50 9.07 0.83
N TYR A 728 14.12 8.04 0.22
CA TYR A 728 13.57 6.71 0.07
C TYR A 728 14.57 5.73 0.68
N GLY A 729 14.20 5.15 1.82
CA GLY A 729 15.03 4.21 2.57
C GLY A 729 14.17 3.14 3.24
N GLU A 730 14.81 2.08 3.72
CA GLU A 730 14.14 0.96 4.38
C GLU A 730 13.46 1.35 5.70
N LEU A 731 13.96 2.37 6.39
CA LEU A 731 13.38 2.91 7.63
C LEU A 731 12.31 3.96 7.40
N THR A 732 12.15 4.46 6.17
CA THR A 732 11.18 5.51 5.86
C THR A 732 9.79 4.89 5.80
N ASN A 733 9.01 5.07 6.86
CA ASN A 733 7.68 4.47 7.02
C ASN A 733 6.55 5.52 7.16
N ASN A 734 6.85 6.79 6.92
CA ASN A 734 5.93 7.89 7.05
C ASN A 734 5.97 8.75 5.80
N TYR A 735 4.83 9.33 5.43
CA TYR A 735 4.81 10.38 4.42
C TYR A 735 5.54 11.63 4.91
N ILE A 736 6.13 12.37 3.98
CA ILE A 736 6.71 13.69 4.21
C ILE A 736 6.10 14.66 3.19
N MET A 737 6.01 15.94 3.54
CA MET A 737 5.66 16.99 2.59
C MET A 737 6.93 17.74 2.21
N THR A 738 7.27 17.67 0.94
CA THR A 738 8.42 18.38 0.37
C THR A 738 7.95 19.66 -0.31
N SER A 739 8.86 20.50 -0.81
CA SER A 739 8.50 21.76 -1.48
C SER A 739 7.63 22.71 -0.64
N THR A 740 7.81 22.69 0.69
CA THR A 740 7.13 23.60 1.62
C THR A 740 7.99 24.82 1.96
N LYS A 741 7.43 25.83 2.63
CA LYS A 741 8.20 26.94 3.22
C LYS A 741 9.04 26.53 4.42
N THR A 742 8.73 25.39 5.03
CA THR A 742 9.51 24.87 6.17
C THR A 742 10.77 24.22 5.63
N GLN A 743 11.91 24.63 6.18
CA GLN A 743 13.18 24.03 5.79
C GLN A 743 13.36 22.66 6.45
N GLU A 744 13.88 21.73 5.68
CA GLU A 744 14.16 20.36 6.10
C GLU A 744 15.54 20.30 6.74
N LEU A 745 15.69 19.53 7.81
CA LEU A 745 16.97 19.37 8.51
C LEU A 745 17.85 18.40 7.73
N ASP A 746 18.97 18.90 7.21
CA ASP A 746 20.01 18.06 6.60
C ASP A 746 20.84 17.39 7.68
N TYR A 747 21.45 18.19 8.58
CA TYR A 747 22.25 17.71 9.70
C TYR A 747 22.64 18.84 10.67
N PRO A 748 22.96 18.52 11.93
CA PRO A 748 23.51 19.48 12.89
C PRO A 748 25.01 19.70 12.70
N SER A 749 25.47 20.96 12.76
CA SER A 749 26.85 21.40 12.60
C SER A 749 27.29 22.29 13.78
N GLY A 750 27.94 21.68 14.79
CA GLY A 750 28.30 22.39 16.03
C GLY A 750 27.05 22.75 16.85
N GLU A 751 26.88 24.03 17.15
CA GLU A 751 25.65 24.58 17.77
C GLU A 751 24.60 25.01 16.74
N GLU A 752 24.94 25.00 15.45
CA GLU A 752 24.04 25.36 14.36
C GLU A 752 23.43 24.12 13.69
N ASN A 753 22.37 24.32 12.92
CA ASN A 753 21.77 23.30 12.07
C ASN A 753 21.89 23.72 10.61
N VAL A 754 22.20 22.74 9.75
CA VAL A 754 22.18 22.92 8.30
C VAL A 754 20.82 22.44 7.79
N TYR A 755 20.19 23.29 7.00
CA TYR A 755 18.86 23.06 6.46
C TYR A 755 18.87 23.12 4.93
N ASN A 756 17.87 22.49 4.33
CA ASN A 756 17.64 22.48 2.90
C ASN A 756 16.16 22.75 2.56
N THR A 757 15.92 23.12 1.31
CA THR A 757 14.60 23.06 0.69
C THR A 757 14.66 22.03 -0.42
N TYR A 758 13.74 21.06 -0.40
CA TYR A 758 13.66 20.03 -1.43
C TYR A 758 13.53 20.64 -2.83
N ASP A 759 14.43 20.25 -3.73
CA ASP A 759 14.56 20.74 -5.10
C ASP A 759 14.17 19.69 -6.15
N GLY A 760 13.68 18.53 -5.71
CA GLY A 760 13.13 17.49 -6.58
C GLY A 760 11.69 17.78 -7.03
N THR A 761 11.14 16.86 -7.82
CA THR A 761 9.76 16.99 -8.36
C THR A 761 8.70 16.32 -7.47
N GLY A 762 9.10 15.62 -6.41
CA GLY A 762 8.18 15.05 -5.43
C GLY A 762 7.42 16.14 -4.65
N GLY A 763 6.15 15.88 -4.33
CA GLY A 763 5.32 16.76 -3.49
C GLY A 763 5.04 16.12 -2.13
N VAL A 764 4.22 15.07 -2.11
CA VAL A 764 4.16 14.17 -0.94
C VAL A 764 4.91 12.90 -1.28
N VAL A 765 5.93 12.63 -0.48
CA VAL A 765 6.81 11.48 -0.66
C VAL A 765 6.52 10.50 0.47
N ASN A 766 6.56 9.19 0.18
CA ASN A 766 6.01 8.15 1.04
C ASN A 766 6.88 6.90 1.00
#